data_AF-A0A6J6S9N2-F1
#
_entry.id   AF-A0A6J6S9N2-F1
#
_cell.length_a   1.000
_cell.length_b   1.000
_cell.length_c   1.000
_cell.angle_alpha   90.00
_cell.angle_beta   90.00
_cell.angle_gamma   90.00
#
_symmetry.space_group_name_H-M   'P 1'
#
loop_
_entity.id
_entity.type
_entity.pdbx_description
1 polymer ?
#
loop_
_entity_poly.entity_id
_entity_poly.type
_entity_poly.pdbx_seq_one_letter_code
_entity_poly.pdbx_strand_id
1 'polypeptide(L)'
;MDDDAEIVAEFLVESHENLDQLDRDLVELERTPDSRELLSSIFRTIHTIKGTSGFLAFNRLEALTHVGENLLSRLRDGKMTMTTATTGALLSMVDTVRALLEAIEHGTGDADPAVDVESVVAMLERVLAGEADGDVAPEPVAEPVAAAETAAVAETAAEVVEEVVEEVVEEPAVPDVAEPAAQVVEPAQPEPVEDASAAEVQPVSEEVVPVAAPVPPQPVEPQPVAQEAAPAVEPPAPVVPTPAAAVAEPVLDAEPEEGRRGVVDSSVRVDVDLLDGLVQLVGELVLTRNQILQRTETADDVELVRASQRLDLVASELQESVMRTRMQPIGQVWSKMPRIVRDLALQLGREVDLDMQGHETELDRSLLEALKGPLTHLVRNSLDHGIEPPADRVAQGKPAAGKLSLRAYHESGQVVVEITDDGKGIDPAKIGDVAVARGVVSREQLARMEPRAVLDLIFRPGFSTAETVTNVSGRGVGMDVVRTSIERIGGSVDMTSTVGAGTMMRIRIPLTLAIIPALVVGQGGERYAIPQANLVELVRLEGQDLRDNVETLAGAPVLRLRGRLLPLVSLSEALGGAKAAPEGLTIVVVQADEVRFGLCVEEVHDTQEIVVKPIGRQLKAIPMYAGATIMGDGRVALILDVAGIARDRVIGAAHAAEAEVAVGTVDARALLVLEVSQGRRAALPLTAVSRLEEFDLARIERSGGAEVVQYRDGILPLVRLAPAIGLAESPPNEDHQISVVVHEDGLHRVGIVIDRVLDVVEEQVVPTEVGKRNGVLGSAVVQDRVTDLVDLDAVVRPVLAGVR
;
A
#
# COMPACT_ATOMS: atom_id res chain seq x y z
N MET A 1 -48.01 -8.10 17.25
CA MET A 1 -46.79 -8.18 18.09
C MET A 1 -45.61 -8.43 17.20
N ASP A 2 -45.60 -9.54 16.45
CA ASP A 2 -44.66 -9.71 15.34
C ASP A 2 -44.97 -8.69 14.22
N ASP A 3 -46.26 -8.51 13.89
CA ASP A 3 -46.78 -7.56 12.89
C ASP A 3 -46.28 -6.13 13.12
N ASP A 4 -46.29 -5.66 14.37
CA ASP A 4 -45.89 -4.29 14.74
C ASP A 4 -44.37 -4.09 14.55
N ALA A 5 -43.58 -5.15 14.78
CA ALA A 5 -42.13 -5.14 14.60
C ALA A 5 -41.74 -5.22 13.12
N GLU A 6 -42.48 -5.97 12.30
CA GLU A 6 -42.29 -6.03 10.84
C GLU A 6 -42.54 -4.66 10.18
N ILE A 7 -43.61 -3.95 10.59
CA ILE A 7 -43.91 -2.60 10.10
C ILE A 7 -42.83 -1.59 10.53
N VAL A 8 -42.32 -1.67 11.78
CA VAL A 8 -41.22 -0.81 12.24
C VAL A 8 -39.93 -1.09 11.45
N ALA A 9 -39.61 -2.36 11.17
CA ALA A 9 -38.44 -2.73 10.38
C ALA A 9 -38.53 -2.24 8.91
N GLU A 10 -39.70 -2.33 8.28
CA GLU A 10 -39.92 -1.77 6.94
C GLU A 10 -39.78 -0.24 6.94
N PHE A 11 -40.38 0.45 7.93
CA PHE A 11 -40.26 1.90 8.11
C PHE A 11 -38.82 2.39 8.33
N LEU A 12 -38.02 1.66 9.13
CA LEU A 12 -36.61 1.99 9.36
C LEU A 12 -35.81 1.92 8.05
N VAL A 13 -35.96 0.84 7.27
CA VAL A 13 -35.27 0.67 5.98
C VAL A 13 -35.69 1.74 4.98
N GLU A 14 -37.00 1.97 4.80
CA GLU A 14 -37.50 3.00 3.88
C GLU A 14 -37.00 4.39 4.30
N SER A 15 -36.99 4.69 5.60
CA SER A 15 -36.53 5.99 6.11
C SER A 15 -35.04 6.20 5.91
N HIS A 16 -34.20 5.18 6.09
CA HIS A 16 -32.76 5.32 5.86
C HIS A 16 -32.41 5.53 4.37
N GLU A 17 -33.08 4.82 3.45
CA GLU A 17 -32.95 5.05 2.00
C GLU A 17 -33.42 6.47 1.62
N ASN A 18 -34.56 6.90 2.15
CA ASN A 18 -35.12 8.24 1.98
C ASN A 18 -34.19 9.36 2.50
N LEU A 19 -33.50 9.15 3.63
CA LEU A 19 -32.55 10.13 4.20
C LEU A 19 -31.27 10.26 3.37
N ASP A 20 -30.73 9.15 2.86
CA ASP A 20 -29.58 9.17 1.94
C ASP A 20 -29.93 9.84 0.59
N GLN A 21 -31.21 9.91 0.20
CA GLN A 21 -31.66 10.80 -0.89
C GLN A 21 -31.79 12.26 -0.45
N LEU A 22 -32.37 12.54 0.72
CA LEU A 22 -32.53 13.89 1.25
C LEU A 22 -31.19 14.62 1.42
N ASP A 23 -30.15 13.93 1.91
CA ASP A 23 -28.78 14.45 2.01
C ASP A 23 -28.26 14.97 0.64
N ARG A 24 -28.59 14.27 -0.46
CA ARG A 24 -28.20 14.69 -1.82
C ARG A 24 -29.06 15.83 -2.34
N ASP A 25 -30.39 15.70 -2.26
CA ASP A 25 -31.34 16.68 -2.81
C ASP A 25 -31.19 18.04 -2.12
N LEU A 26 -30.93 18.07 -0.80
CA LEU A 26 -30.73 19.31 -0.04
C LEU A 26 -29.45 20.05 -0.45
N VAL A 27 -28.37 19.33 -0.71
CA VAL A 27 -27.11 19.91 -1.19
C VAL A 27 -27.28 20.47 -2.61
N GLU A 28 -27.92 19.72 -3.52
CA GLU A 28 -28.12 20.20 -4.90
C GLU A 28 -29.15 21.35 -4.99
N LEU A 29 -30.14 21.39 -4.09
CA LEU A 29 -31.10 22.50 -3.98
C LEU A 29 -30.47 23.80 -3.47
N GLU A 30 -29.36 23.75 -2.72
CA GLU A 30 -28.58 24.96 -2.41
C GLU A 30 -27.91 25.53 -3.67
N ARG A 31 -27.46 24.66 -4.59
CA ARG A 31 -26.86 25.02 -5.88
C ARG A 31 -27.91 25.47 -6.90
N THR A 32 -29.15 25.00 -6.75
CA THR A 32 -30.28 25.29 -7.63
C THR A 32 -31.54 25.79 -6.88
N PRO A 33 -31.51 26.93 -6.13
CA PRO A 33 -32.57 27.34 -5.20
C PRO A 33 -34.01 27.40 -5.77
N ASP A 34 -34.16 27.71 -7.06
CA ASP A 34 -35.46 27.78 -7.75
C ASP A 34 -36.00 26.42 -8.21
N SER A 35 -35.30 25.31 -7.92
CA SER A 35 -35.65 23.95 -8.35
C SER A 35 -36.90 23.42 -7.65
N ARG A 36 -38.06 23.75 -8.23
CA ARG A 36 -39.38 23.27 -7.79
C ARG A 36 -39.50 21.74 -7.79
N GLU A 37 -38.71 21.05 -8.61
CA GLU A 37 -38.68 19.59 -8.68
C GLU A 37 -38.00 19.00 -7.45
N LEU A 38 -36.78 19.45 -7.11
CA LEU A 38 -36.09 19.06 -5.87
C LEU A 38 -36.90 19.45 -4.62
N LEU A 39 -37.44 20.68 -4.57
CA LEU A 39 -38.35 21.11 -3.49
C LEU A 39 -39.58 20.20 -3.35
N SER A 40 -40.09 19.63 -4.45
CA SER A 40 -41.22 18.71 -4.43
C SER A 40 -40.82 17.27 -4.05
N SER A 41 -39.59 16.85 -4.39
CA SER A 41 -38.97 15.60 -3.92
C SER A 41 -38.83 15.63 -2.40
N ILE A 42 -37.99 16.53 -1.90
CA ILE A 42 -37.66 16.72 -0.48
C ILE A 42 -38.92 16.85 0.37
N PHE A 43 -39.89 17.67 -0.07
CA PHE A 43 -41.15 17.86 0.66
C PHE A 43 -41.95 16.56 0.80
N ARG A 44 -42.04 15.73 -0.25
CA ARG A 44 -42.75 14.44 -0.20
C ARG A 44 -42.08 13.49 0.77
N THR A 45 -40.76 13.34 0.68
CA THR A 45 -39.99 12.42 1.51
C THR A 45 -40.14 12.75 3.01
N ILE A 46 -40.01 14.03 3.38
CA ILE A 46 -40.23 14.49 4.76
C ILE A 46 -41.68 14.26 5.21
N HIS A 47 -42.67 14.51 4.34
CA HIS A 47 -44.08 14.31 4.64
C HIS A 47 -44.43 12.81 4.84
N THR A 48 -43.81 11.90 4.07
CA THR A 48 -43.93 10.45 4.26
C THR A 48 -43.36 10.02 5.61
N ILE A 49 -42.11 10.40 5.94
CA ILE A 49 -41.48 10.04 7.21
C ILE A 49 -42.33 10.53 8.39
N LYS A 50 -42.80 11.80 8.36
CA LYS A 50 -43.72 12.34 9.37
C LYS A 50 -45.02 11.53 9.48
N GLY A 51 -45.63 11.18 8.35
CA GLY A 51 -46.88 10.42 8.29
C GLY A 51 -46.76 9.04 8.95
N THR A 52 -45.71 8.28 8.62
CA THR A 52 -45.47 6.97 9.21
C THR A 52 -45.02 7.06 10.67
N SER A 53 -44.26 8.10 11.04
CA SER A 53 -43.88 8.37 12.44
C SER A 53 -45.09 8.62 13.34
N GLY A 54 -46.06 9.41 12.88
CA GLY A 54 -47.31 9.65 13.61
C GLY A 54 -48.21 8.42 13.69
N PHE A 55 -48.19 7.54 12.68
CA PHE A 55 -48.88 6.24 12.72
C PHE A 55 -48.26 5.29 13.76
N LEU A 56 -46.91 5.26 13.85
CA LEU A 56 -46.15 4.46 14.82
C LEU A 56 -46.01 5.13 16.20
N ALA A 57 -46.61 6.30 16.40
CA ALA A 57 -46.57 7.11 17.62
C ALA A 57 -45.16 7.54 18.08
N PHE A 58 -44.21 7.74 17.16
CA PHE A 58 -42.90 8.33 17.42
C PHE A 58 -43.01 9.87 17.49
N ASN A 59 -43.55 10.37 18.62
CA ASN A 59 -43.91 11.76 18.85
C ASN A 59 -42.75 12.78 18.65
N ARG A 60 -41.53 12.47 19.08
CA ARG A 60 -40.36 13.37 18.90
C ARG A 60 -39.90 13.41 17.44
N LEU A 61 -40.00 12.29 16.74
CA LEU A 61 -39.70 12.19 15.32
C LEU A 61 -40.76 12.91 14.46
N GLU A 62 -42.05 12.76 14.79
CA GLU A 62 -43.15 13.52 14.18
C GLU A 62 -42.98 15.03 14.42
N ALA A 63 -42.66 15.45 15.65
CA ALA A 63 -42.48 16.87 15.98
C ALA A 63 -41.33 17.51 15.16
N LEU A 64 -40.17 16.84 15.08
CA LEU A 64 -39.01 17.30 14.32
C LEU A 64 -39.32 17.42 12.82
N THR A 65 -39.85 16.35 12.22
CA THR A 65 -40.19 16.32 10.79
C THR A 65 -41.31 17.30 10.42
N HIS A 66 -42.27 17.53 11.31
CA HIS A 66 -43.29 18.56 11.15
C HIS A 66 -42.70 19.98 11.08
N VAL A 67 -41.71 20.33 11.91
CA VAL A 67 -41.06 21.64 11.85
C VAL A 67 -40.28 21.80 10.53
N GLY A 68 -39.60 20.73 10.08
CA GLY A 68 -38.98 20.66 8.75
C GLY A 68 -39.96 20.89 7.60
N GLU A 69 -41.11 20.21 7.62
CA GLU A 69 -42.16 20.35 6.60
C GLU A 69 -42.73 21.78 6.53
N ASN A 70 -42.80 22.47 7.67
CA ASN A 70 -43.21 23.88 7.71
C ASN A 70 -42.17 24.82 7.08
N LEU A 71 -40.87 24.55 7.25
CA LEU A 71 -39.79 25.29 6.59
C LEU A 71 -39.79 25.04 5.08
N LEU A 72 -39.85 23.77 4.67
CA LEU A 72 -39.94 23.37 3.25
C LEU A 72 -41.21 23.90 2.57
N SER A 73 -42.33 24.00 3.30
CA SER A 73 -43.54 24.65 2.80
C SER A 73 -43.32 26.13 2.45
N ARG A 74 -42.54 26.88 3.24
CA ARG A 74 -42.25 28.29 2.93
C ARG A 74 -41.36 28.44 1.70
N LEU A 75 -40.37 27.55 1.54
CA LEU A 75 -39.52 27.51 0.34
C LEU A 75 -40.34 27.17 -0.91
N ARG A 76 -41.09 26.06 -0.89
CA ARG A 76 -41.96 25.61 -1.99
C ARG A 76 -43.01 26.66 -2.39
N ASP A 77 -43.59 27.35 -1.41
CA ASP A 77 -44.58 28.41 -1.64
C ASP A 77 -43.97 29.75 -2.11
N GLY A 78 -42.63 29.85 -2.24
CA GLY A 78 -41.93 31.07 -2.64
C GLY A 78 -41.97 32.20 -1.60
N LYS A 79 -42.22 31.85 -0.33
CA LYS A 79 -42.27 32.79 0.82
C LYS A 79 -40.90 32.99 1.47
N MET A 80 -39.93 32.16 1.10
CA MET A 80 -38.55 32.15 1.56
C MET A 80 -37.68 31.60 0.42
N THR A 81 -36.42 32.04 0.32
CA THR A 81 -35.42 31.50 -0.60
C THR A 81 -34.51 30.50 0.12
N MET A 82 -33.96 29.51 -0.59
CA MET A 82 -32.93 28.65 -0.01
C MET A 82 -31.67 29.48 0.26
N THR A 83 -31.02 29.22 1.39
CA THR A 83 -29.75 29.84 1.81
C THR A 83 -28.89 28.81 2.52
N THR A 84 -27.59 29.05 2.67
CA THR A 84 -26.67 28.13 3.37
C THR A 84 -27.05 27.86 4.83
N ALA A 85 -27.63 28.84 5.52
CA ALA A 85 -28.20 28.64 6.85
C ALA A 85 -29.46 27.75 6.82
N THR A 86 -30.28 27.87 5.78
CA THR A 86 -31.48 27.05 5.59
C THR A 86 -31.13 25.61 5.24
N THR A 87 -30.21 25.38 4.30
CA THR A 87 -29.68 24.04 3.97
C THR A 87 -28.99 23.41 5.18
N GLY A 88 -28.19 24.19 5.93
CA GLY A 88 -27.55 23.72 7.16
C GLY A 88 -28.55 23.22 8.20
N ALA A 89 -29.58 24.00 8.52
CA ALA A 89 -30.60 23.58 9.49
C ALA A 89 -31.43 22.36 9.02
N LEU A 90 -31.68 22.24 7.71
CA LEU A 90 -32.35 21.06 7.14
C LEU A 90 -31.47 19.81 7.16
N LEU A 91 -30.14 19.94 6.99
CA LEU A 91 -29.21 18.82 7.14
C LEU A 91 -29.04 18.40 8.61
N SER A 92 -28.96 19.34 9.56
CA SER A 92 -28.96 19.01 11.00
C SER A 92 -30.25 18.30 11.43
N MET A 93 -31.39 18.66 10.84
CA MET A 93 -32.65 17.92 11.02
C MET A 93 -32.57 16.49 10.46
N VAL A 94 -31.97 16.29 9.28
CA VAL A 94 -31.73 14.95 8.70
C VAL A 94 -30.84 14.10 9.60
N ASP A 95 -29.81 14.69 10.24
CA ASP A 95 -28.97 14.00 11.23
C ASP A 95 -29.76 13.56 12.46
N THR A 96 -30.52 14.48 13.07
CA THR A 96 -31.31 14.17 14.27
C THR A 96 -32.43 13.17 13.96
N VAL A 97 -33.05 13.23 12.78
CA VAL A 97 -33.98 12.18 12.31
C VAL A 97 -33.26 10.83 12.22
N ARG A 98 -32.06 10.77 11.62
CA ARG A 98 -31.26 9.54 11.50
C ARG A 98 -30.90 8.96 12.87
N ALA A 99 -30.48 9.80 13.82
CA ALA A 99 -30.18 9.40 15.20
C ALA A 99 -31.42 8.89 15.97
N LEU A 100 -32.61 9.45 15.74
CA LEU A 100 -33.85 8.93 16.29
C LEU A 100 -34.22 7.55 15.71
N LEU A 101 -33.99 7.32 14.42
CA LEU A 101 -34.21 6.00 13.79
C LEU A 101 -33.23 4.95 14.33
N GLU A 102 -31.95 5.30 14.50
CA GLU A 102 -30.95 4.43 15.13
C GLU A 102 -31.35 4.09 16.58
N ALA A 103 -31.88 5.05 17.35
CA ALA A 103 -32.41 4.81 18.70
C ALA A 103 -33.66 3.89 18.72
N ILE A 104 -34.54 4.02 17.73
CA ILE A 104 -35.69 3.11 17.52
C ILE A 104 -35.21 1.70 17.18
N GLU A 105 -34.24 1.54 16.28
CA GLU A 105 -33.65 0.25 15.90
C GLU A 105 -32.98 -0.46 17.09
N HIS A 106 -32.25 0.29 17.93
CA HIS A 106 -31.63 -0.23 19.15
C HIS A 106 -32.63 -0.46 20.31
N GLY A 107 -33.92 -0.21 20.09
CA GLY A 107 -34.99 -0.50 21.06
C GLY A 107 -35.11 0.49 22.22
N THR A 108 -34.43 1.65 22.17
CA THR A 108 -34.67 2.75 23.13
C THR A 108 -35.85 3.63 22.72
N GLY A 109 -36.22 3.61 21.42
CA GLY A 109 -37.33 4.37 20.86
C GLY A 109 -36.97 5.84 20.60
N ASP A 110 -37.94 6.64 20.16
CA ASP A 110 -37.73 8.08 19.89
C ASP A 110 -37.50 8.92 21.17
N ALA A 111 -37.75 8.33 22.33
CA ALA A 111 -37.65 8.96 23.66
C ALA A 111 -36.21 9.03 24.21
N ASP A 112 -35.19 8.63 23.45
CA ASP A 112 -33.80 8.63 23.91
C ASP A 112 -33.29 10.06 24.22
N PRO A 113 -32.88 10.36 25.48
CA PRO A 113 -32.39 11.68 25.87
C PRO A 113 -30.96 11.95 25.40
N ALA A 114 -30.26 10.99 24.77
CA ALA A 114 -28.97 11.24 24.12
C ALA A 114 -29.13 12.00 22.79
N VAL A 115 -30.31 11.96 22.17
CA VAL A 115 -30.61 12.67 20.93
C VAL A 115 -31.24 14.03 21.25
N ASP A 116 -30.50 15.11 21.00
CA ASP A 116 -30.96 16.50 21.16
C ASP A 116 -31.84 16.90 19.96
N VAL A 117 -33.16 16.80 20.16
CA VAL A 117 -34.17 17.23 19.18
C VAL A 117 -34.52 18.70 19.38
N GLU A 118 -34.50 19.12 20.64
CA GLU A 118 -34.98 20.39 21.14
C GLU A 118 -34.13 21.57 20.63
N SER A 119 -32.79 21.43 20.54
CA SER A 119 -31.94 22.49 19.97
C SER A 119 -32.06 22.62 18.44
N VAL A 120 -32.30 21.51 17.74
CA VAL A 120 -32.46 21.49 16.27
C VAL A 120 -33.83 22.03 15.86
N VAL A 121 -34.89 21.73 16.62
CA VAL A 121 -36.19 22.43 16.49
C VAL A 121 -36.00 23.94 16.70
N ALA A 122 -35.31 24.37 17.75
CA ALA A 122 -35.01 25.79 18.00
C ALA A 122 -34.08 26.43 16.94
N MET A 123 -33.33 25.63 16.17
CA MET A 123 -32.58 26.10 15.00
C MET A 123 -33.50 26.33 13.79
N LEU A 124 -34.32 25.32 13.47
CA LEU A 124 -35.30 25.40 12.39
C LEU A 124 -36.30 26.55 12.61
N GLU A 125 -36.76 26.77 13.84
CA GLU A 125 -37.70 27.85 14.16
C GLU A 125 -37.10 29.25 14.00
N ARG A 126 -35.82 29.47 14.36
CA ARG A 126 -35.13 30.75 14.09
C ARG A 126 -34.94 31.01 12.59
N VAL A 127 -34.60 29.97 11.84
CA VAL A 127 -34.53 30.03 10.36
C VAL A 127 -35.92 30.33 9.77
N LEU A 128 -36.97 29.70 10.29
CA LEU A 128 -38.37 29.95 9.91
C LEU A 128 -38.85 31.37 10.30
N ALA A 129 -38.33 31.95 11.36
CA ALA A 129 -38.60 33.34 11.78
C ALA A 129 -37.89 34.38 10.89
N GLY A 130 -36.85 33.98 10.16
CA GLY A 130 -35.99 34.88 9.38
C GLY A 130 -34.87 35.54 10.20
N GLU A 131 -34.57 35.00 11.38
CA GLU A 131 -33.56 35.55 12.31
C GLU A 131 -32.13 35.05 12.01
N ALA A 132 -31.94 34.35 10.89
CA ALA A 132 -30.69 33.68 10.54
C ALA A 132 -29.61 34.60 9.94
N ASP A 133 -29.96 35.82 9.53
CA ASP A 133 -29.06 36.77 8.84
C ASP A 133 -28.47 37.82 9.81
N GLY A 134 -28.19 37.39 11.05
CA GLY A 134 -27.56 38.17 12.10
C GLY A 134 -26.10 37.78 12.28
N ASP A 135 -25.19 38.75 12.18
CA ASP A 135 -23.74 38.59 12.32
C ASP A 135 -23.34 38.04 13.70
N VAL A 136 -23.19 36.72 13.79
CA VAL A 136 -22.52 36.03 14.90
C VAL A 136 -21.08 35.74 14.47
N ALA A 137 -20.24 36.77 14.55
CA ALA A 137 -18.80 36.56 14.65
C ALA A 137 -18.51 35.54 15.78
N PRO A 138 -17.61 34.57 15.58
CA PRO A 138 -17.37 33.54 16.58
C PRO A 138 -16.82 34.16 17.87
N GLU A 139 -17.60 34.08 18.96
CA GLU A 139 -17.06 34.37 20.28
C GLU A 139 -15.88 33.43 20.55
N PRO A 140 -14.72 33.94 20.99
CA PRO A 140 -13.55 33.12 21.18
C PRO A 140 -13.80 32.11 22.30
N VAL A 141 -13.57 30.82 22.02
CA VAL A 141 -13.58 29.77 23.04
C VAL A 141 -12.55 30.16 24.10
N ALA A 142 -13.03 30.54 25.28
CA ALA A 142 -12.18 31.07 26.33
C ALA A 142 -11.23 29.98 26.86
N GLU A 143 -9.93 30.26 26.81
CA GLU A 143 -8.94 29.45 27.51
C GLU A 143 -9.27 29.43 29.03
N PRO A 144 -9.08 28.29 29.73
CA PRO A 144 -9.34 28.19 31.16
C PRO A 144 -8.24 28.88 31.98
N VAL A 145 -8.24 30.21 31.98
CA VAL A 145 -7.34 31.02 32.81
C VAL A 145 -7.74 30.89 34.29
N ALA A 146 -6.76 30.56 35.13
CA ALA A 146 -6.99 30.21 36.52
C ALA A 146 -7.58 31.37 37.36
N ALA A 147 -8.65 31.08 38.10
CA ALA A 147 -9.16 31.97 39.13
C ALA A 147 -8.31 31.82 40.42
N ALA A 148 -7.51 32.83 40.74
CA ALA A 148 -6.74 32.88 41.97
C ALA A 148 -6.98 34.22 42.70
N GLU A 149 -7.84 34.22 43.72
CA GLU A 149 -7.65 35.08 44.89
C GLU A 149 -8.50 34.66 46.11
N THR A 150 -7.82 34.14 47.14
CA THR A 150 -8.03 34.59 48.53
C THR A 150 -6.74 34.34 49.29
N ALA A 151 -6.04 35.41 49.68
CA ALA A 151 -4.75 35.32 50.36
C ALA A 151 -4.92 35.00 51.86
N ALA A 152 -4.10 34.08 52.38
CA ALA A 152 -3.96 33.84 53.81
C ALA A 152 -2.53 33.42 54.20
N VAL A 153 -1.78 34.36 54.78
CA VAL A 153 -0.56 34.17 55.59
C VAL A 153 0.66 33.54 54.90
N ALA A 154 1.73 34.32 54.77
CA ALA A 154 3.09 33.83 54.49
C ALA A 154 3.85 33.56 55.80
N GLU A 155 4.93 32.76 55.77
CA GLU A 155 6.22 33.04 56.43
C GLU A 155 7.25 31.90 56.23
N THR A 156 8.49 32.21 55.80
CA THR A 156 9.72 31.36 55.82
C THR A 156 9.73 30.03 55.02
N ALA A 157 10.86 29.46 54.57
CA ALA A 157 12.26 29.93 54.41
C ALA A 157 12.93 29.17 53.24
N ALA A 158 14.23 29.37 52.99
CA ALA A 158 14.97 28.82 51.85
C ALA A 158 15.99 27.73 52.23
N GLU A 159 16.68 27.23 51.18
CA GLU A 159 18.04 26.62 51.16
C GLU A 159 18.26 25.10 51.39
N VAL A 160 18.84 24.45 50.35
CA VAL A 160 19.71 23.22 50.30
C VAL A 160 19.14 21.89 50.87
N VAL A 161 19.62 20.66 50.55
CA VAL A 161 20.76 20.10 49.75
C VAL A 161 20.28 18.87 48.94
N GLU A 162 21.12 18.33 48.06
CA GLU A 162 21.12 16.92 47.59
C GLU A 162 21.25 15.91 48.75
N GLU A 163 20.67 14.70 48.65
CA GLU A 163 21.41 13.41 48.52
C GLU A 163 20.41 12.23 48.27
N VAL A 164 20.93 11.03 48.00
CA VAL A 164 20.28 9.78 47.55
C VAL A 164 19.83 8.88 48.72
N VAL A 165 18.80 8.02 48.52
CA VAL A 165 18.68 6.58 48.98
C VAL A 165 17.40 5.93 48.39
N GLU A 166 17.39 4.60 48.29
CA GLU A 166 16.34 3.70 47.76
C GLU A 166 15.19 3.37 48.75
N GLU A 167 13.98 3.10 48.24
CA GLU A 167 12.99 2.06 48.66
C GLU A 167 11.83 2.13 47.62
N VAL A 168 11.32 1.08 46.93
CA VAL A 168 10.84 -0.27 47.28
C VAL A 168 9.43 -0.31 47.90
N VAL A 169 8.44 -0.68 47.08
CA VAL A 169 7.08 -1.15 47.43
C VAL A 169 6.66 -2.15 46.34
N GLU A 170 6.88 -3.45 46.54
CA GLU A 170 5.91 -4.49 46.98
C GLU A 170 4.81 -4.87 45.96
N GLU A 171 4.88 -6.13 45.48
CA GLU A 171 3.79 -6.86 44.83
C GLU A 171 2.94 -7.63 45.86
N PRO A 172 1.64 -7.88 45.62
CA PRO A 172 0.81 -8.72 46.48
C PRO A 172 1.03 -10.23 46.24
N ALA A 173 1.29 -10.98 47.31
CA ALA A 173 1.58 -12.42 47.24
C ALA A 173 0.33 -13.33 47.08
N VAL A 174 0.56 -14.52 46.52
CA VAL A 174 -0.41 -15.64 46.39
C VAL A 174 0.12 -16.83 47.21
N PRO A 175 -0.71 -17.57 47.98
CA PRO A 175 -0.23 -18.57 48.93
C PRO A 175 0.18 -19.93 48.31
N ASP A 176 1.19 -20.56 48.92
CA ASP A 176 1.76 -21.87 48.59
C ASP A 176 1.00 -23.06 49.23
N VAL A 177 0.91 -24.18 48.50
CA VAL A 177 0.49 -25.50 49.01
C VAL A 177 1.28 -26.65 48.34
N ALA A 178 2.53 -26.83 48.76
CA ALA A 178 3.32 -28.07 48.89
C ALA A 178 2.97 -29.34 48.07
N GLU A 179 3.98 -29.89 47.39
CA GLU A 179 4.00 -31.26 46.82
C GLU A 179 3.91 -32.38 47.87
N PRO A 180 3.73 -33.65 47.43
CA PRO A 180 4.86 -34.57 47.59
C PRO A 180 5.14 -35.55 46.42
N ALA A 181 6.37 -35.46 45.88
CA ALA A 181 7.27 -36.53 45.46
C ALA A 181 6.75 -37.86 44.83
N ALA A 182 7.05 -37.98 43.53
CA ALA A 182 7.74 -39.11 42.87
C ALA A 182 7.12 -40.53 42.75
N GLN A 183 7.08 -41.00 41.49
CA GLN A 183 7.71 -42.28 41.10
C GLN A 183 8.11 -42.31 39.61
N VAL A 184 9.07 -43.17 39.25
CA VAL A 184 9.73 -43.25 37.93
C VAL A 184 9.52 -44.63 37.32
N VAL A 185 9.02 -44.72 36.08
CA VAL A 185 9.28 -45.85 35.16
C VAL A 185 9.24 -45.39 33.68
N GLU A 186 10.31 -45.69 32.96
CA GLU A 186 10.37 -46.08 31.54
C GLU A 186 11.23 -47.37 31.48
N PRO A 187 11.31 -48.15 30.38
CA PRO A 187 10.63 -48.04 29.07
C PRO A 187 9.93 -49.37 28.63
N ALA A 188 9.48 -49.47 27.37
CA ALA A 188 9.79 -50.58 26.42
C ALA A 188 8.68 -50.93 25.37
N GLN A 189 9.14 -51.29 24.17
CA GLN A 189 8.54 -52.20 23.18
C GLN A 189 9.50 -53.42 23.04
N PRO A 190 9.13 -54.64 22.57
CA PRO A 190 8.35 -54.91 21.33
C PRO A 190 7.39 -56.16 21.35
N GLU A 191 6.93 -56.52 20.13
CA GLU A 191 6.16 -57.67 19.55
C GLU A 191 6.27 -59.10 20.21
N PRO A 192 5.53 -60.17 19.78
CA PRO A 192 4.40 -60.36 18.81
C PRO A 192 3.12 -61.01 19.48
N VAL A 193 2.21 -61.89 18.99
CA VAL A 193 2.03 -62.81 17.80
C VAL A 193 0.54 -63.21 17.53
N GLU A 194 0.25 -63.64 16.29
CA GLU A 194 -0.68 -64.71 15.76
C GLU A 194 -2.13 -65.01 16.26
N ASP A 195 -3.10 -64.82 15.31
CA ASP A 195 -4.07 -65.79 14.74
C ASP A 195 -5.43 -66.23 15.42
N ALA A 196 -6.37 -66.66 14.55
CA ALA A 196 -7.49 -67.60 14.72
C ALA A 196 -8.97 -67.13 14.96
N SER A 197 -9.65 -66.76 13.87
CA SER A 197 -10.87 -67.43 13.32
C SER A 197 -12.32 -67.26 13.90
N ALA A 198 -13.30 -67.28 12.96
CA ALA A 198 -14.73 -67.67 13.05
C ALA A 198 -15.77 -66.74 13.77
N ALA A 199 -17.05 -66.62 13.34
CA ALA A 199 -17.76 -66.98 12.08
C ALA A 199 -19.19 -66.36 11.99
N GLU A 200 -19.88 -66.57 10.83
CA GLU A 200 -21.35 -66.45 10.56
C GLU A 200 -21.99 -65.01 10.51
N VAL A 201 -23.04 -64.68 9.71
CA VAL A 201 -24.05 -65.44 8.93
C VAL A 201 -24.36 -64.83 7.53
N GLN A 202 -24.29 -65.68 6.47
CA GLN A 202 -25.05 -65.82 5.17
C GLN A 202 -25.70 -64.65 4.34
N PRO A 203 -25.97 -64.85 3.02
CA PRO A 203 -26.33 -63.79 2.04
C PRO A 203 -27.72 -63.91 1.37
N VAL A 204 -28.04 -62.99 0.44
CA VAL A 204 -29.13 -63.07 -0.57
C VAL A 204 -28.58 -62.65 -1.96
N SER A 205 -29.24 -63.09 -3.06
CA SER A 205 -28.67 -63.25 -4.41
C SER A 205 -28.97 -62.14 -5.45
N GLU A 206 -28.25 -62.20 -6.57
CA GLU A 206 -28.36 -61.35 -7.77
C GLU A 206 -29.69 -61.51 -8.55
N GLU A 207 -30.03 -60.48 -9.36
CA GLU A 207 -30.84 -60.60 -10.57
C GLU A 207 -30.15 -59.83 -11.73
N VAL A 208 -30.14 -60.39 -12.94
CA VAL A 208 -29.32 -59.91 -14.07
C VAL A 208 -30.19 -59.51 -15.26
N VAL A 209 -29.95 -58.30 -15.80
CA VAL A 209 -30.59 -57.77 -17.01
C VAL A 209 -29.49 -57.27 -17.97
N PRO A 210 -29.53 -57.55 -19.29
CA PRO A 210 -28.31 -57.68 -20.08
C PRO A 210 -27.72 -56.38 -20.66
N VAL A 211 -26.39 -56.41 -20.85
CA VAL A 211 -25.59 -55.39 -21.56
C VAL A 211 -25.84 -55.42 -23.06
N ALA A 212 -25.98 -54.25 -23.70
CA ALA A 212 -26.02 -54.11 -25.15
C ALA A 212 -24.60 -54.02 -25.75
N ALA A 213 -24.39 -54.63 -26.92
CA ALA A 213 -23.08 -54.73 -27.58
C ALA A 213 -22.62 -53.40 -28.23
N PRO A 214 -21.30 -53.15 -28.33
CA PRO A 214 -20.76 -51.93 -28.94
C PRO A 214 -20.94 -51.90 -30.46
N VAL A 215 -21.19 -50.70 -31.00
CA VAL A 215 -21.27 -50.42 -32.44
C VAL A 215 -19.88 -50.01 -32.95
N PRO A 216 -19.37 -50.56 -34.07
CA PRO A 216 -18.07 -50.16 -34.61
C PRO A 216 -18.12 -48.75 -35.25
N PRO A 217 -17.03 -47.98 -35.22
CA PRO A 217 -16.99 -46.63 -35.79
C PRO A 217 -17.07 -46.67 -37.32
N GLN A 218 -17.83 -45.73 -37.90
CA GLN A 218 -17.81 -45.45 -39.34
C GLN A 218 -16.83 -44.30 -39.65
N PRO A 219 -16.13 -44.34 -40.80
CA PRO A 219 -15.27 -43.23 -41.20
C PRO A 219 -16.09 -42.03 -41.66
N VAL A 220 -15.72 -40.83 -41.22
CA VAL A 220 -16.30 -39.57 -41.69
C VAL A 220 -15.40 -38.99 -42.78
N GLU A 221 -15.92 -38.87 -44.00
CA GLU A 221 -15.24 -38.16 -45.09
C GLU A 221 -15.31 -36.64 -44.88
N PRO A 222 -14.26 -35.87 -45.21
CA PRO A 222 -14.25 -34.42 -45.03
C PRO A 222 -15.13 -33.72 -46.07
N GLN A 223 -16.05 -32.87 -45.60
CA GLN A 223 -16.77 -31.89 -46.43
C GLN A 223 -16.33 -30.47 -46.07
N PRO A 224 -16.39 -29.51 -47.01
CA PRO A 224 -15.55 -28.32 -46.95
C PRO A 224 -16.04 -27.26 -45.96
N VAL A 225 -15.09 -26.51 -45.40
CA VAL A 225 -15.36 -25.35 -44.55
C VAL A 225 -16.05 -24.26 -45.36
N ALA A 226 -17.29 -23.95 -45.02
CA ALA A 226 -17.97 -22.76 -45.53
C ALA A 226 -17.38 -21.51 -44.85
N GLN A 227 -16.99 -20.53 -45.65
CA GLN A 227 -16.33 -19.32 -45.19
C GLN A 227 -17.37 -18.30 -44.71
N GLU A 228 -17.66 -18.29 -43.42
CA GLU A 228 -18.60 -17.33 -42.82
C GLU A 228 -18.00 -15.92 -42.83
N ALA A 229 -18.77 -14.95 -43.35
CA ALA A 229 -18.30 -13.59 -43.61
C ALA A 229 -18.68 -12.64 -42.48
N ALA A 230 -17.79 -11.72 -42.14
CA ALA A 230 -18.04 -10.70 -41.12
C ALA A 230 -19.24 -9.81 -41.51
N PRO A 231 -20.13 -9.45 -40.55
CA PRO A 231 -21.21 -8.51 -40.82
C PRO A 231 -20.66 -7.11 -41.10
N ALA A 232 -21.14 -6.50 -42.19
CA ALA A 232 -20.74 -5.14 -42.56
C ALA A 232 -21.46 -4.09 -41.69
N VAL A 233 -20.73 -3.06 -41.28
CA VAL A 233 -21.30 -1.90 -40.57
C VAL A 233 -21.84 -0.90 -41.59
N GLU A 234 -23.17 -0.67 -41.59
CA GLU A 234 -23.76 0.50 -42.25
C GLU A 234 -23.73 1.74 -41.33
N PRO A 235 -23.47 2.94 -41.87
CA PRO A 235 -23.41 4.17 -41.07
C PRO A 235 -24.82 4.73 -40.77
N PRO A 236 -25.06 5.30 -39.58
CA PRO A 236 -26.36 5.89 -39.24
C PRO A 236 -26.60 7.21 -39.99
N ALA A 237 -27.83 7.39 -40.49
CA ALA A 237 -28.30 8.66 -41.04
C ALA A 237 -28.79 9.61 -39.92
N PRO A 238 -28.64 10.94 -40.06
CA PRO A 238 -28.93 11.89 -38.99
C PRO A 238 -30.43 12.15 -38.80
N VAL A 239 -30.89 12.11 -37.55
CA VAL A 239 -32.25 12.55 -37.17
C VAL A 239 -32.20 14.02 -36.76
N VAL A 240 -33.05 14.84 -37.37
CA VAL A 240 -33.17 16.28 -37.06
C VAL A 240 -34.25 16.49 -35.99
N PRO A 241 -33.98 17.18 -34.88
CA PRO A 241 -35.00 17.50 -33.88
C PRO A 241 -35.91 18.64 -34.36
N THR A 242 -37.20 18.57 -34.04
CA THR A 242 -38.15 19.69 -34.14
C THR A 242 -39.19 19.51 -33.03
N PRO A 243 -39.50 20.54 -32.23
CA PRO A 243 -40.17 20.34 -30.93
C PRO A 243 -41.70 20.24 -31.03
N ALA A 244 -42.31 19.57 -30.05
CA ALA A 244 -43.74 19.59 -29.79
C ALA A 244 -44.00 20.22 -28.41
N ALA A 245 -44.94 21.16 -28.33
CA ALA A 245 -45.35 21.82 -27.09
C ALA A 245 -46.55 21.12 -26.44
N ALA A 246 -46.77 21.38 -25.15
CA ALA A 246 -47.81 20.74 -24.37
C ALA A 246 -49.23 21.22 -24.72
N VAL A 247 -50.20 20.30 -24.63
CA VAL A 247 -51.59 20.54 -24.24
C VAL A 247 -52.01 19.37 -23.35
N ALA A 248 -52.76 19.64 -22.28
CA ALA A 248 -53.40 18.62 -21.45
C ALA A 248 -54.91 18.92 -21.35
N GLU A 249 -55.75 17.88 -21.31
CA GLU A 249 -56.96 17.76 -20.47
C GLU A 249 -57.58 16.34 -20.65
N PRO A 250 -58.52 15.89 -19.78
CA PRO A 250 -58.60 14.48 -19.36
C PRO A 250 -59.68 13.63 -20.05
N VAL A 251 -59.63 12.32 -19.76
CA VAL A 251 -60.70 11.34 -20.01
C VAL A 251 -60.94 10.52 -18.73
N LEU A 252 -62.19 10.12 -18.48
CA LEU A 252 -62.66 9.42 -17.28
C LEU A 252 -62.66 7.89 -17.45
N ASP A 253 -62.53 7.19 -16.31
CA ASP A 253 -63.05 5.87 -15.94
C ASP A 253 -63.08 4.73 -16.98
N ALA A 254 -62.23 3.71 -16.74
CA ALA A 254 -62.45 2.34 -17.18
C ALA A 254 -61.98 1.36 -16.07
N GLU A 255 -62.73 0.27 -15.87
CA GLU A 255 -62.45 -0.76 -14.85
C GLU A 255 -61.27 -1.69 -15.26
N PRO A 256 -60.63 -2.40 -14.30
CA PRO A 256 -59.31 -2.99 -14.52
C PRO A 256 -59.33 -4.29 -15.33
N GLU A 257 -58.50 -4.37 -16.38
CA GLU A 257 -58.07 -5.65 -16.94
C GLU A 257 -56.88 -6.21 -16.14
N GLU A 258 -57.08 -7.33 -15.46
CA GLU A 258 -55.99 -8.23 -15.09
C GLU A 258 -55.31 -8.75 -16.37
N GLY A 259 -53.97 -8.77 -16.44
CA GLY A 259 -53.31 -9.43 -17.58
C GLY A 259 -51.90 -8.98 -17.94
N ARG A 260 -51.39 -7.89 -17.38
CA ARG A 260 -49.97 -7.49 -17.51
C ARG A 260 -49.33 -7.19 -16.17
N ARG A 261 -48.93 -8.25 -15.47
CA ARG A 261 -47.73 -8.18 -14.62
C ARG A 261 -46.56 -7.81 -15.55
N GLY A 262 -46.09 -6.57 -15.45
CA GLY A 262 -44.72 -6.27 -15.86
C GLY A 262 -43.77 -7.16 -15.04
N VAL A 263 -42.56 -7.39 -15.56
CA VAL A 263 -41.51 -8.01 -14.76
C VAL A 263 -41.11 -7.00 -13.70
N VAL A 264 -41.69 -7.12 -12.52
CA VAL A 264 -41.11 -6.54 -11.30
C VAL A 264 -39.80 -7.30 -11.07
N ASP A 265 -38.70 -6.57 -10.88
CA ASP A 265 -37.40 -7.20 -10.64
C ASP A 265 -37.50 -8.15 -9.46
N SER A 266 -37.14 -9.42 -9.69
CA SER A 266 -37.17 -10.46 -8.66
C SER A 266 -35.92 -10.36 -7.78
N SER A 267 -35.70 -9.19 -7.19
CA SER A 267 -34.64 -8.95 -6.20
C SER A 267 -34.94 -9.73 -4.93
N VAL A 268 -34.11 -10.73 -4.62
CA VAL A 268 -34.18 -11.46 -3.37
C VAL A 268 -33.32 -10.72 -2.35
N ARG A 269 -33.89 -10.29 -1.22
CA ARG A 269 -33.11 -9.85 -0.06
C ARG A 269 -32.42 -11.09 0.52
N VAL A 270 -31.09 -11.08 0.57
CA VAL A 270 -30.25 -12.18 1.07
C VAL A 270 -29.45 -11.69 2.26
N ASP A 271 -29.31 -12.53 3.27
CA ASP A 271 -28.50 -12.23 4.46
C ASP A 271 -27.01 -12.07 4.11
N VAL A 272 -26.34 -11.14 4.78
CA VAL A 272 -24.93 -10.82 4.56
C VAL A 272 -24.03 -11.99 4.97
N ASP A 273 -24.32 -12.63 6.11
CA ASP A 273 -23.52 -13.74 6.64
C ASP A 273 -23.63 -14.98 5.73
N LEU A 274 -24.75 -15.12 5.00
CA LEU A 274 -24.91 -16.18 4.01
C LEU A 274 -24.04 -15.94 2.76
N LEU A 275 -23.94 -14.69 2.28
CA LEU A 275 -23.06 -14.33 1.16
C LEU A 275 -21.59 -14.48 1.53
N ASP A 276 -21.20 -14.03 2.73
CA ASP A 276 -19.82 -14.17 3.21
C ASP A 276 -19.46 -15.64 3.50
N GLY A 277 -20.42 -16.44 3.98
CA GLY A 277 -20.28 -17.90 4.08
C GLY A 277 -20.10 -18.60 2.72
N LEU A 278 -20.85 -18.18 1.69
CA LEU A 278 -20.65 -18.66 0.32
C LEU A 278 -19.26 -18.29 -0.22
N VAL A 279 -18.77 -17.08 0.05
CA VAL A 279 -17.41 -16.65 -0.31
C VAL A 279 -16.33 -17.47 0.40
N GLN A 280 -16.51 -17.82 1.67
CA GLN A 280 -15.58 -18.74 2.35
C GLN A 280 -15.60 -20.13 1.71
N LEU A 281 -16.77 -20.69 1.42
CA LEU A 281 -16.91 -22.01 0.78
C LEU A 281 -16.32 -22.03 -0.64
N VAL A 282 -16.44 -20.94 -1.41
CA VAL A 282 -15.75 -20.77 -2.69
C VAL A 282 -14.23 -20.70 -2.50
N GLY A 283 -13.74 -20.01 -1.47
CA GLY A 283 -12.31 -20.01 -1.13
C GLY A 283 -11.78 -21.41 -0.80
N GLU A 284 -12.53 -22.21 -0.03
CA GLU A 284 -12.20 -23.59 0.28
C GLU A 284 -12.31 -24.52 -0.94
N LEU A 285 -13.25 -24.27 -1.86
CA LEU A 285 -13.35 -24.95 -3.15
C LEU A 285 -12.15 -24.63 -4.05
N VAL A 286 -11.68 -23.38 -4.13
CA VAL A 286 -10.49 -22.99 -4.90
C VAL A 286 -9.22 -23.63 -4.33
N LEU A 287 -9.07 -23.69 -3.01
CA LEU A 287 -7.97 -24.44 -2.38
C LEU A 287 -8.05 -25.95 -2.71
N THR A 288 -9.25 -26.53 -2.75
CA THR A 288 -9.48 -27.94 -3.07
C THR A 288 -9.26 -28.23 -4.57
N ARG A 289 -9.64 -27.32 -5.48
CA ARG A 289 -9.26 -27.32 -6.90
C ARG A 289 -7.75 -27.38 -7.04
N ASN A 290 -7.03 -26.47 -6.37
CA ASN A 290 -5.58 -26.36 -6.49
C ASN A 290 -4.87 -27.62 -5.94
N GLN A 291 -5.41 -28.25 -4.87
CA GLN A 291 -4.97 -29.58 -4.39
C GLN A 291 -5.10 -30.68 -5.45
N ILE A 292 -6.25 -30.73 -6.13
CA ILE A 292 -6.56 -31.76 -7.12
C ILE A 292 -5.68 -31.58 -8.37
N LEU A 293 -5.52 -30.33 -8.84
CA LEU A 293 -4.63 -29.99 -9.95
C LEU A 293 -3.17 -30.37 -9.64
N GLN A 294 -2.62 -29.93 -8.50
CA GLN A 294 -1.24 -30.25 -8.11
C GLN A 294 -0.99 -31.76 -7.94
N ARG A 295 -2.01 -32.55 -7.60
CA ARG A 295 -1.93 -34.02 -7.54
C ARG A 295 -2.13 -34.71 -8.89
N THR A 296 -2.63 -34.02 -9.91
CA THR A 296 -2.83 -34.55 -11.26
C THR A 296 -1.75 -34.15 -12.26
N GLU A 297 -0.94 -33.11 -11.97
CA GLU A 297 0.24 -32.76 -12.77
C GLU A 297 1.25 -33.91 -12.89
N THR A 298 1.32 -34.80 -11.91
CA THR A 298 2.17 -36.00 -11.91
C THR A 298 1.39 -37.31 -12.12
N ALA A 299 0.17 -37.28 -12.67
CA ALA A 299 -0.66 -38.47 -12.86
C ALA A 299 -0.71 -38.93 -14.33
N ASP A 300 -0.42 -40.21 -14.56
CA ASP A 300 -0.57 -40.86 -15.89
C ASP A 300 -2.04 -41.03 -16.32
N ASP A 301 -3.01 -40.73 -15.46
CA ASP A 301 -4.45 -40.89 -15.72
C ASP A 301 -5.04 -39.68 -16.48
N VAL A 302 -5.17 -39.86 -17.79
CA VAL A 302 -5.73 -38.87 -18.73
C VAL A 302 -7.20 -38.54 -18.45
N GLU A 303 -7.98 -39.45 -17.85
CA GLU A 303 -9.37 -39.15 -17.49
C GLU A 303 -9.44 -38.32 -16.21
N LEU A 304 -8.58 -38.61 -15.23
CA LEU A 304 -8.45 -37.82 -14.00
C LEU A 304 -7.93 -36.39 -14.28
N VAL A 305 -6.95 -36.23 -15.17
CA VAL A 305 -6.48 -34.90 -15.63
C VAL A 305 -7.63 -34.13 -16.30
N ARG A 306 -8.38 -34.76 -17.21
CA ARG A 306 -9.53 -34.12 -17.89
C ARG A 306 -10.66 -33.77 -16.91
N ALA A 307 -10.92 -34.62 -15.92
CA ALA A 307 -11.90 -34.34 -14.87
C ALA A 307 -11.48 -33.14 -14.00
N SER A 308 -10.18 -33.03 -13.69
CA SER A 308 -9.61 -31.94 -12.90
C SER A 308 -9.65 -30.61 -13.65
N GLN A 309 -9.32 -30.59 -14.94
CA GLN A 309 -9.49 -29.42 -15.83
C GLN A 309 -10.96 -28.98 -15.96
N ARG A 310 -11.93 -29.90 -15.81
CA ARG A 310 -13.36 -29.55 -15.80
C ARG A 310 -13.82 -29.02 -14.45
N LEU A 311 -13.29 -29.56 -13.34
CA LEU A 311 -13.55 -29.06 -12.00
C LEU A 311 -12.97 -27.64 -11.82
N ASP A 312 -11.79 -27.39 -12.38
CA ASP A 312 -11.16 -26.08 -12.53
C ASP A 312 -12.13 -25.06 -13.18
N LEU A 313 -12.55 -25.30 -14.43
CA LEU A 313 -13.48 -24.43 -15.16
C LEU A 313 -14.76 -24.12 -14.35
N VAL A 314 -15.41 -25.15 -13.81
CA VAL A 314 -16.68 -25.00 -13.07
C VAL A 314 -16.48 -24.27 -11.74
N ALA A 315 -15.35 -24.46 -11.06
CA ALA A 315 -15.02 -23.71 -9.84
C ALA A 315 -14.75 -22.22 -10.15
N SER A 316 -14.08 -21.91 -11.27
CA SER A 316 -13.88 -20.52 -11.72
C SER A 316 -15.18 -19.84 -12.14
N GLU A 317 -16.06 -20.52 -12.90
CA GLU A 317 -17.40 -20.01 -13.25
C GLU A 317 -18.26 -19.75 -11.99
N LEU A 318 -18.20 -20.65 -11.00
CA LEU A 318 -18.89 -20.48 -9.72
C LEU A 318 -18.29 -19.32 -8.91
N GLN A 319 -16.97 -19.16 -8.90
CA GLN A 319 -16.29 -18.05 -8.24
C GLN A 319 -16.69 -16.69 -8.86
N GLU A 320 -16.67 -16.54 -10.20
CA GLU A 320 -17.12 -15.30 -10.86
C GLU A 320 -18.58 -15.02 -10.50
N SER A 321 -19.44 -16.05 -10.53
CA SER A 321 -20.87 -15.93 -10.21
C SER A 321 -21.10 -15.46 -8.78
N VAL A 322 -20.42 -16.05 -7.79
CA VAL A 322 -20.55 -15.67 -6.37
C VAL A 322 -19.97 -14.28 -6.11
N MET A 323 -18.83 -13.93 -6.71
CA MET A 323 -18.28 -12.57 -6.63
C MET A 323 -19.26 -11.55 -7.23
N ARG A 324 -19.84 -11.81 -8.42
CA ARG A 324 -20.86 -10.94 -9.03
C ARG A 324 -22.08 -10.75 -8.12
N THR A 325 -22.53 -11.78 -7.40
CA THR A 325 -23.63 -11.62 -6.43
C THR A 325 -23.26 -10.84 -5.15
N ARG A 326 -21.98 -10.58 -4.89
CA ARG A 326 -21.47 -9.77 -3.77
C ARG A 326 -21.01 -8.37 -4.18
N MET A 327 -20.98 -8.08 -5.48
CA MET A 327 -20.67 -6.74 -5.99
C MET A 327 -21.73 -5.72 -5.52
N GLN A 328 -21.26 -4.53 -5.19
CA GLN A 328 -22.09 -3.37 -4.86
C GLN A 328 -21.60 -2.15 -5.65
N PRO A 329 -22.49 -1.26 -6.11
CA PRO A 329 -22.11 -0.05 -6.82
C PRO A 329 -21.40 0.93 -5.87
N ILE A 330 -20.25 1.47 -6.29
CA ILE A 330 -19.49 2.48 -5.54
C ILE A 330 -20.30 3.77 -5.27
N GLY A 331 -21.42 3.96 -5.97
CA GLY A 331 -22.47 4.93 -5.68
C GLY A 331 -22.90 5.01 -4.21
N GLN A 332 -22.82 3.91 -3.44
CA GLN A 332 -23.06 3.90 -1.98
C GLN A 332 -22.03 4.68 -1.16
N VAL A 333 -20.82 4.89 -1.70
CA VAL A 333 -19.79 5.76 -1.10
C VAL A 333 -19.93 7.18 -1.64
N TRP A 334 -20.23 7.33 -2.93
CA TRP A 334 -20.40 8.64 -3.58
C TRP A 334 -21.60 9.40 -2.98
N SER A 335 -22.66 8.71 -2.53
CA SER A 335 -23.85 9.33 -1.92
C SER A 335 -23.54 10.35 -0.82
N LYS A 336 -22.51 10.09 -0.01
CA LYS A 336 -22.14 10.93 1.15
C LYS A 336 -21.06 11.98 0.82
N MET A 337 -20.41 11.88 -0.35
CA MET A 337 -19.35 12.80 -0.75
C MET A 337 -19.81 14.25 -0.98
N PRO A 338 -20.95 14.56 -1.63
CA PRO A 338 -21.45 15.94 -1.77
C PRO A 338 -21.53 16.69 -0.45
N ARG A 339 -22.06 16.02 0.58
CA ARG A 339 -22.21 16.61 1.91
C ARG A 339 -20.87 16.78 2.64
N ILE A 340 -20.01 15.76 2.62
CA ILE A 340 -18.66 15.85 3.21
C ILE A 340 -17.83 16.98 2.57
N VAL A 341 -17.92 17.13 1.24
CA VAL A 341 -17.25 18.19 0.48
C VAL A 341 -17.82 19.56 0.85
N ARG A 342 -19.15 19.69 0.88
CA ARG A 342 -19.84 20.93 1.27
C ARG A 342 -19.45 21.40 2.66
N ASP A 343 -19.63 20.54 3.67
CA ASP A 343 -19.51 20.94 5.06
C ASP A 343 -18.05 21.29 5.41
N LEU A 344 -17.07 20.59 4.81
CA LEU A 344 -15.65 20.94 4.90
C LEU A 344 -15.29 22.19 4.09
N ALA A 345 -15.85 22.40 2.89
CA ALA A 345 -15.61 23.62 2.11
C ALA A 345 -16.12 24.88 2.84
N LEU A 346 -17.29 24.80 3.49
CA LEU A 346 -17.82 25.84 4.36
C LEU A 346 -16.90 26.10 5.57
N GLN A 347 -16.46 25.04 6.26
CA GLN A 347 -15.52 25.15 7.40
C GLN A 347 -14.19 25.84 7.02
N LEU A 348 -13.73 25.66 5.78
CA LEU A 348 -12.44 26.19 5.30
C LEU A 348 -12.52 27.55 4.60
N GLY A 349 -13.73 28.06 4.33
CA GLY A 349 -13.91 29.23 3.46
C GLY A 349 -13.44 28.93 2.03
N ARG A 350 -14.03 27.90 1.41
CA ARG A 350 -13.77 27.48 0.02
C ARG A 350 -15.08 27.39 -0.75
N GLU A 351 -15.03 27.77 -2.01
CA GLU A 351 -16.05 27.46 -3.01
C GLU A 351 -15.58 26.24 -3.81
N VAL A 352 -16.41 25.21 -3.98
CA VAL A 352 -16.03 23.96 -4.67
C VAL A 352 -17.16 23.45 -5.56
N ASP A 353 -16.80 23.04 -6.78
CA ASP A 353 -17.63 22.29 -7.72
C ASP A 353 -17.23 20.81 -7.71
N LEU A 354 -18.21 19.92 -7.55
CA LEU A 354 -18.02 18.48 -7.38
C LEU A 354 -18.54 17.71 -8.61
N ASP A 355 -17.66 17.01 -9.30
CA ASP A 355 -17.93 16.24 -10.54
C ASP A 355 -17.72 14.74 -10.29
N MET A 356 -18.82 13.99 -10.11
CA MET A 356 -18.80 12.57 -9.75
C MET A 356 -19.25 11.66 -10.90
N GLN A 357 -18.40 10.70 -11.27
CA GLN A 357 -18.60 9.82 -12.44
C GLN A 357 -18.40 8.35 -12.05
N GLY A 358 -19.10 7.44 -12.73
CA GLY A 358 -19.00 5.99 -12.49
C GLY A 358 -19.68 5.48 -11.21
N HIS A 359 -20.85 6.04 -10.84
CA HIS A 359 -21.62 5.60 -9.67
C HIS A 359 -22.01 4.11 -9.75
N GLU A 360 -22.24 3.65 -10.98
CA GLU A 360 -22.56 2.29 -11.39
C GLU A 360 -21.38 1.31 -11.33
N THR A 361 -20.16 1.78 -11.03
CA THR A 361 -18.97 0.92 -10.98
C THR A 361 -19.08 -0.09 -9.83
N GLU A 362 -19.19 -1.36 -10.17
CA GLU A 362 -19.27 -2.48 -9.23
C GLU A 362 -17.92 -2.73 -8.54
N LEU A 363 -17.97 -3.00 -7.23
CA LEU A 363 -16.85 -3.38 -6.38
C LEU A 363 -17.33 -4.33 -5.26
N ASP A 364 -16.47 -5.22 -4.76
CA ASP A 364 -16.81 -6.07 -3.62
C ASP A 364 -17.14 -5.26 -2.36
N ARG A 365 -18.16 -5.69 -1.60
CA ARG A 365 -18.60 -5.03 -0.37
C ARG A 365 -17.46 -4.74 0.63
N SER A 366 -16.54 -5.68 0.88
CA SER A 366 -15.50 -5.48 1.91
C SER A 366 -14.42 -4.51 1.43
N LEU A 367 -14.13 -4.48 0.13
CA LEU A 367 -13.30 -3.46 -0.51
C LEU A 367 -13.99 -2.08 -0.43
N LEU A 368 -15.28 -2.01 -0.73
CA LEU A 368 -16.10 -0.80 -0.66
C LEU A 368 -16.14 -0.22 0.77
N GLU A 369 -16.31 -1.07 1.79
CA GLU A 369 -16.23 -0.66 3.20
C GLU A 369 -14.81 -0.19 3.59
N ALA A 370 -13.76 -0.91 3.18
CA ALA A 370 -12.37 -0.55 3.46
C ALA A 370 -11.94 0.79 2.81
N LEU A 371 -12.52 1.16 1.66
CA LEU A 371 -12.21 2.39 0.94
C LEU A 371 -12.84 3.66 1.55
N LYS A 372 -13.93 3.56 2.32
CA LYS A 372 -14.65 4.73 2.89
C LYS A 372 -13.70 5.69 3.61
N GLY A 373 -12.78 5.17 4.42
CA GLY A 373 -11.76 5.95 5.13
C GLY A 373 -10.72 6.61 4.21
N PRO A 374 -9.94 5.83 3.42
CA PRO A 374 -8.98 6.33 2.44
C PRO A 374 -9.53 7.43 1.51
N LEU A 375 -10.71 7.22 0.93
CA LEU A 375 -11.33 8.18 0.01
C LEU A 375 -11.71 9.49 0.70
N THR A 376 -12.33 9.41 1.88
CA THR A 376 -12.67 10.59 2.70
C THR A 376 -11.43 11.42 3.05
N HIS A 377 -10.29 10.76 3.33
CA HIS A 377 -9.04 11.45 3.61
C HIS A 377 -8.43 12.11 2.35
N LEU A 378 -8.45 11.45 1.19
CA LEU A 378 -7.96 12.05 -0.06
C LEU A 378 -8.82 13.24 -0.52
N VAL A 379 -10.15 13.15 -0.37
CA VAL A 379 -11.08 14.26 -0.55
C VAL A 379 -10.78 15.40 0.42
N ARG A 380 -10.60 15.11 1.72
CA ARG A 380 -10.19 16.10 2.72
C ARG A 380 -8.90 16.82 2.32
N ASN A 381 -7.86 16.09 1.92
CA ASN A 381 -6.57 16.71 1.57
C ASN A 381 -6.66 17.57 0.31
N SER A 382 -7.52 17.21 -0.65
CA SER A 382 -7.83 18.07 -1.80
C SER A 382 -8.49 19.40 -1.39
N LEU A 383 -9.24 19.42 -0.28
CA LEU A 383 -9.95 20.60 0.24
C LEU A 383 -9.10 21.43 1.21
N ASP A 384 -8.48 20.79 2.20
CA ASP A 384 -7.59 21.41 3.19
C ASP A 384 -6.30 21.97 2.54
N HIS A 385 -5.75 21.25 1.56
CA HIS A 385 -4.39 21.47 1.07
C HIS A 385 -4.27 21.62 -0.45
N GLY A 386 -5.22 21.13 -1.26
CA GLY A 386 -5.24 21.33 -2.71
C GLY A 386 -5.81 22.69 -3.13
N ILE A 387 -7.11 22.87 -2.92
CA ILE A 387 -7.89 24.03 -3.39
C ILE A 387 -7.60 25.28 -2.54
N GLU A 388 -7.31 26.39 -3.23
CA GLU A 388 -6.96 27.68 -2.64
C GLU A 388 -8.21 28.53 -2.31
N PRO A 389 -8.11 29.55 -1.44
CA PRO A 389 -9.20 30.50 -1.19
C PRO A 389 -9.71 31.14 -2.50
N PRO A 390 -11.02 31.44 -2.64
CA PRO A 390 -11.56 32.02 -3.88
C PRO A 390 -10.85 33.30 -4.35
N ALA A 391 -10.42 34.16 -3.41
CA ALA A 391 -9.64 35.35 -3.71
C ALA A 391 -8.25 35.04 -4.32
N ASP A 392 -7.54 34.04 -3.77
CA ASP A 392 -6.23 33.61 -4.27
C ASP A 392 -6.34 32.91 -5.63
N ARG A 393 -7.45 32.20 -5.86
CA ARG A 393 -7.76 31.56 -7.16
C ARG A 393 -8.00 32.60 -8.25
N VAL A 394 -8.85 33.60 -7.97
CA VAL A 394 -9.08 34.72 -8.91
C VAL A 394 -7.81 35.53 -9.14
N ALA A 395 -6.96 35.75 -8.13
CA ALA A 395 -5.66 36.40 -8.28
C ALA A 395 -4.68 35.61 -9.17
N GLN A 396 -4.79 34.28 -9.20
CA GLN A 396 -4.04 33.40 -10.11
C GLN A 396 -4.70 33.21 -11.49
N GLY A 397 -5.85 33.84 -11.75
CA GLY A 397 -6.60 33.71 -13.00
C GLY A 397 -7.43 32.43 -13.13
N LYS A 398 -7.64 31.70 -12.04
CA LYS A 398 -8.52 30.53 -11.96
C LYS A 398 -9.98 30.93 -11.67
N PRO A 399 -10.97 30.04 -11.90
CA PRO A 399 -12.32 30.20 -11.37
C PRO A 399 -12.31 30.30 -9.84
N ALA A 400 -13.23 31.10 -9.27
CA ALA A 400 -13.35 31.30 -7.83
C ALA A 400 -13.63 29.99 -7.07
N ALA A 401 -14.58 29.18 -7.58
CA ALA A 401 -14.74 27.79 -7.18
C ALA A 401 -13.56 26.93 -7.66
N GLY A 402 -13.05 26.08 -6.76
CA GLY A 402 -12.19 24.95 -7.11
C GLY A 402 -13.01 23.81 -7.72
N LYS A 403 -12.42 23.03 -8.62
CA LYS A 403 -13.04 21.80 -9.11
C LYS A 403 -12.42 20.58 -8.44
N LEU A 404 -13.28 19.71 -7.93
CA LEU A 404 -12.94 18.38 -7.43
C LEU A 404 -13.72 17.33 -8.25
N SER A 405 -13.02 16.39 -8.87
CA SER A 405 -13.65 15.29 -9.62
C SER A 405 -13.32 13.93 -8.99
N LEU A 406 -14.34 13.11 -8.77
CA LEU A 406 -14.23 11.73 -8.33
C LEU A 406 -14.73 10.83 -9.46
N ARG A 407 -13.92 9.87 -9.88
CA ARG A 407 -14.24 8.95 -10.98
C ARG A 407 -13.97 7.53 -10.55
N ALA A 408 -14.86 6.62 -10.90
CA ALA A 408 -14.62 5.19 -10.83
C ALA A 408 -14.87 4.57 -12.20
N TYR A 409 -14.09 3.56 -12.56
CA TYR A 409 -14.30 2.76 -13.77
C TYR A 409 -13.58 1.41 -13.67
N HIS A 410 -13.90 0.46 -14.55
CA HIS A 410 -13.17 -0.80 -14.68
C HIS A 410 -12.10 -0.71 -15.77
N GLU A 411 -10.88 -1.15 -15.48
CA GLU A 411 -9.75 -1.19 -16.42
C GLU A 411 -8.93 -2.47 -16.19
N SER A 412 -8.71 -3.27 -17.23
CA SER A 412 -7.82 -4.44 -17.21
C SER A 412 -8.06 -5.45 -16.06
N GLY A 413 -9.32 -5.64 -15.63
CA GLY A 413 -9.66 -6.53 -14.51
C GLY A 413 -9.49 -5.91 -13.11
N GLN A 414 -9.22 -4.61 -13.04
CA GLN A 414 -9.15 -3.83 -11.81
C GLN A 414 -10.24 -2.75 -11.79
N VAL A 415 -10.66 -2.35 -10.59
CA VAL A 415 -11.38 -1.10 -10.39
C VAL A 415 -10.36 0.02 -10.22
N VAL A 416 -10.49 1.07 -11.03
CA VAL A 416 -9.68 2.29 -10.94
C VAL A 416 -10.55 3.39 -10.34
N VAL A 417 -10.03 4.06 -9.32
CA VAL A 417 -10.66 5.21 -8.68
C VAL A 417 -9.73 6.41 -8.78
N GLU A 418 -10.19 7.50 -9.36
CA GLU A 418 -9.42 8.73 -9.55
C GLU A 418 -10.05 9.88 -8.76
N ILE A 419 -9.21 10.64 -8.06
CA ILE A 419 -9.59 11.84 -7.32
C ILE A 419 -8.69 12.96 -7.84
N THR A 420 -9.30 13.99 -8.46
CA THR A 420 -8.57 15.07 -9.13
C THR A 420 -9.05 16.44 -8.65
N ASP A 421 -8.14 17.27 -8.15
CA ASP A 421 -8.37 18.69 -7.87
C ASP A 421 -7.72 19.60 -8.94
N ASP A 422 -8.24 20.82 -9.11
CA ASP A 422 -7.63 21.89 -9.90
C ASP A 422 -6.87 22.93 -9.02
N GLY A 423 -6.42 22.51 -7.85
CA GLY A 423 -5.83 23.33 -6.81
C GLY A 423 -4.43 23.87 -7.17
N LYS A 424 -3.70 24.38 -6.17
CA LYS A 424 -2.33 24.89 -6.39
C LYS A 424 -1.32 23.81 -6.80
N GLY A 425 -1.74 22.53 -6.79
CA GLY A 425 -0.87 21.39 -6.98
C GLY A 425 0.16 21.23 -5.86
N ILE A 426 1.01 20.24 -6.02
CA ILE A 426 2.03 19.88 -5.05
C ILE A 426 3.40 20.24 -5.64
N ASP A 427 4.19 20.95 -4.85
CA ASP A 427 5.48 21.51 -5.22
C ASP A 427 6.61 20.54 -4.82
N PRO A 428 7.28 19.87 -5.79
CA PRO A 428 8.32 18.90 -5.48
C PRO A 428 9.53 19.53 -4.78
N ALA A 429 9.83 20.82 -5.04
CA ALA A 429 10.95 21.48 -4.39
C ALA A 429 10.70 21.64 -2.89
N LYS A 430 9.47 22.01 -2.49
CA LYS A 430 9.09 22.11 -1.07
C LYS A 430 9.07 20.77 -0.36
N ILE A 431 8.60 19.70 -1.01
CA ILE A 431 8.70 18.35 -0.43
C ILE A 431 10.16 17.96 -0.26
N GLY A 432 11.00 18.25 -1.25
CA GLY A 432 12.44 18.04 -1.18
C GLY A 432 13.09 18.76 0.00
N ASP A 433 12.86 20.06 0.16
CA ASP A 433 13.40 20.82 1.29
C ASP A 433 12.87 20.32 2.64
N VAL A 434 11.60 19.91 2.75
CA VAL A 434 11.05 19.30 3.97
C VAL A 434 11.66 17.91 4.24
N ALA A 435 11.85 17.09 3.23
CA ALA A 435 12.47 15.76 3.34
C ALA A 435 13.95 15.86 3.71
N VAL A 436 14.65 16.88 3.21
CA VAL A 436 16.01 17.24 3.64
C VAL A 436 16.01 17.71 5.10
N ALA A 437 15.12 18.63 5.48
CA ALA A 437 15.05 19.16 6.84
C ALA A 437 14.69 18.09 7.88
N ARG A 438 13.93 17.05 7.49
CA ARG A 438 13.56 15.90 8.33
C ARG A 438 14.53 14.71 8.20
N GLY A 439 15.62 14.81 7.43
CA GLY A 439 16.62 13.76 7.27
C GLY A 439 16.13 12.51 6.51
N VAL A 440 15.06 12.63 5.72
CA VAL A 440 14.43 11.54 4.94
C VAL A 440 15.15 11.29 3.62
N VAL A 441 15.78 12.33 3.04
CA VAL A 441 16.74 12.27 1.93
C VAL A 441 17.82 13.34 2.13
N SER A 442 19.01 13.16 1.59
CA SER A 442 20.04 14.20 1.54
C SER A 442 19.78 15.20 0.40
N ARG A 443 20.40 16.40 0.45
CA ARG A 443 20.32 17.36 -0.68
C ARG A 443 20.91 16.81 -1.97
N GLU A 444 21.89 15.92 -1.88
CA GLU A 444 22.48 15.26 -3.05
C GLU A 444 21.60 14.16 -3.62
N GLN A 445 20.90 13.40 -2.77
CA GLN A 445 19.89 12.43 -3.22
C GLN A 445 18.75 13.18 -3.91
N LEU A 446 18.18 14.20 -3.27
CA LEU A 446 17.11 15.03 -3.83
C LEU A 446 17.47 15.61 -5.21
N ALA A 447 18.69 16.12 -5.39
CA ALA A 447 19.15 16.69 -6.66
C ALA A 447 19.30 15.65 -7.81
N ARG A 448 19.19 14.35 -7.51
CA ARG A 448 19.24 13.24 -8.48
C ARG A 448 17.87 12.58 -8.69
N MET A 449 16.84 12.96 -7.92
CA MET A 449 15.51 12.35 -7.99
C MET A 449 14.65 12.97 -9.09
N GLU A 450 14.03 12.13 -9.92
CA GLU A 450 12.95 12.55 -10.83
C GLU A 450 11.76 13.14 -10.04
N PRO A 451 11.04 14.16 -10.54
CA PRO A 451 9.98 14.83 -9.79
C PRO A 451 8.87 13.89 -9.27
N ARG A 452 8.62 12.76 -9.95
CA ARG A 452 7.70 11.72 -9.48
C ARG A 452 8.19 11.02 -8.21
N ALA A 453 9.47 10.68 -8.14
CA ALA A 453 10.06 10.06 -6.96
C ALA A 453 10.09 11.04 -5.77
N VAL A 454 10.29 12.34 -6.03
CA VAL A 454 10.19 13.38 -5.00
C VAL A 454 8.77 13.52 -4.47
N LEU A 455 7.76 13.45 -5.34
CA LEU A 455 6.35 13.43 -4.94
C LEU A 455 6.00 12.19 -4.09
N ASP A 456 6.55 11.01 -4.42
CA ASP A 456 6.25 9.76 -3.69
C ASP A 456 6.74 9.76 -2.23
N LEU A 457 7.71 10.62 -1.88
CA LEU A 457 8.15 10.83 -0.49
C LEU A 457 7.00 11.18 0.47
N ILE A 458 5.89 11.74 -0.03
CA ILE A 458 4.67 12.01 0.74
C ILE A 458 4.12 10.74 1.43
N PHE A 459 4.29 9.57 0.81
CA PHE A 459 3.77 8.30 1.34
C PHE A 459 4.70 7.62 2.36
N ARG A 460 5.88 8.18 2.66
CA ARG A 460 6.80 7.57 3.65
C ARG A 460 6.22 7.64 5.08
N PRO A 461 6.40 6.60 5.91
CA PRO A 461 5.90 6.58 7.29
C PRO A 461 6.31 7.81 8.11
N GLY A 462 5.33 8.49 8.72
CA GLY A 462 5.56 9.70 9.51
C GLY A 462 5.95 10.94 8.69
N PHE A 463 5.97 10.87 7.35
CA PHE A 463 6.14 12.05 6.51
C PHE A 463 4.84 12.87 6.47
N SER A 464 4.96 14.16 6.77
CA SER A 464 3.88 15.13 6.61
C SER A 464 4.49 16.51 6.39
N THR A 465 3.91 17.30 5.49
CA THR A 465 4.33 18.67 5.21
C THR A 465 3.75 19.68 6.20
N ALA A 466 2.91 19.26 7.15
CA ALA A 466 2.38 20.13 8.19
C ALA A 466 3.44 20.45 9.27
N GLU A 467 3.51 21.73 9.65
CA GLU A 467 4.35 22.22 10.77
C GLU A 467 3.66 22.04 12.14
N THR A 468 2.33 21.95 12.15
CA THR A 468 1.52 21.70 13.35
C THR A 468 0.57 20.51 13.13
N VAL A 469 0.39 19.69 14.16
CA VAL A 469 -0.63 18.63 14.16
C VAL A 469 -1.99 19.29 14.42
N THR A 470 -2.89 19.24 13.44
CA THR A 470 -4.25 19.78 13.58
C THR A 470 -5.11 18.82 14.40
N ASN A 471 -5.66 19.32 15.52
CA ASN A 471 -6.40 18.50 16.51
C ASN A 471 -7.75 17.91 16.04
N VAL A 472 -8.06 17.96 14.74
CA VAL A 472 -9.36 17.56 14.15
C VAL A 472 -9.42 16.06 13.80
N SER A 473 -8.39 15.28 14.14
CA SER A 473 -8.44 13.80 14.08
C SER A 473 -7.53 13.17 15.14
N GLY A 474 -8.13 12.55 16.16
CA GLY A 474 -7.45 11.97 17.33
C GLY A 474 -6.61 10.70 17.07
N ARG A 475 -6.19 10.48 15.83
CA ARG A 475 -5.20 9.49 15.38
C ARG A 475 -4.48 10.16 14.21
N GLY A 476 -3.15 10.28 14.26
CA GLY A 476 -2.39 10.93 13.19
C GLY A 476 -2.47 10.12 11.90
N VAL A 477 -3.29 10.57 10.94
CA VAL A 477 -3.44 9.92 9.63
C VAL A 477 -2.59 10.67 8.61
N GLY A 478 -1.45 10.12 8.22
CA GLY A 478 -0.69 10.60 7.07
C GLY A 478 -1.12 9.91 5.78
N MET A 479 -0.44 10.21 4.67
CA MET A 479 -0.65 9.51 3.40
C MET A 479 -0.05 8.09 3.43
N ASP A 480 0.91 7.84 4.31
CA ASP A 480 1.38 6.51 4.72
C ASP A 480 0.24 5.58 5.16
N VAL A 481 -0.69 6.05 5.99
CA VAL A 481 -1.86 5.28 6.46
C VAL A 481 -2.84 4.99 5.33
N VAL A 482 -2.93 5.88 4.32
CA VAL A 482 -3.75 5.65 3.12
C VAL A 482 -3.12 4.59 2.22
N ARG A 483 -1.83 4.73 1.87
CA ARG A 483 -1.09 3.70 1.11
C ARG A 483 -1.17 2.33 1.80
N THR A 484 -0.82 2.26 3.09
CA THR A 484 -0.86 1.03 3.91
C THR A 484 -2.28 0.48 4.13
N SER A 485 -3.35 1.20 3.75
CA SER A 485 -4.73 0.71 3.77
C SER A 485 -5.23 0.23 2.41
N ILE A 486 -4.71 0.81 1.33
CA ILE A 486 -4.95 0.38 -0.05
C ILE A 486 -4.15 -0.89 -0.38
N GLU A 487 -2.88 -0.95 0.02
CA GLU A 487 -2.02 -2.15 -0.12
C GLU A 487 -2.60 -3.37 0.62
N ARG A 488 -3.22 -3.14 1.78
CA ARG A 488 -3.84 -4.20 2.61
C ARG A 488 -5.01 -4.89 1.92
N ILE A 489 -5.66 -4.24 0.96
CA ILE A 489 -6.74 -4.80 0.14
C ILE A 489 -6.24 -5.25 -1.24
N GLY A 490 -4.92 -5.44 -1.41
CA GLY A 490 -4.30 -5.84 -2.68
C GLY A 490 -4.25 -4.75 -3.74
N GLY A 491 -4.58 -3.50 -3.38
CA GLY A 491 -4.55 -2.35 -4.29
C GLY A 491 -3.21 -1.62 -4.29
N SER A 492 -3.11 -0.61 -5.16
CA SER A 492 -1.99 0.33 -5.24
C SER A 492 -2.51 1.76 -5.36
N VAL A 493 -1.68 2.75 -4.97
CA VAL A 493 -2.01 4.18 -5.08
C VAL A 493 -0.86 4.98 -5.68
N ASP A 494 -1.15 5.61 -6.81
CA ASP A 494 -0.28 6.53 -7.55
C ASP A 494 -0.70 7.98 -7.30
N MET A 495 0.25 8.91 -7.41
CA MET A 495 -0.01 10.34 -7.41
C MET A 495 0.68 11.00 -8.60
N THR A 496 -0.03 11.90 -9.27
CA THR A 496 0.55 12.89 -10.18
C THR A 496 0.08 14.27 -9.79
N SER A 497 0.94 15.28 -9.88
CA SER A 497 0.60 16.66 -9.52
C SER A 497 1.38 17.64 -10.37
N THR A 498 0.84 18.84 -10.58
CA THR A 498 1.49 19.91 -11.32
C THR A 498 1.17 21.25 -10.68
N VAL A 499 2.22 21.98 -10.29
CA VAL A 499 2.11 23.27 -9.61
C VAL A 499 1.28 24.25 -10.44
N GLY A 500 0.28 24.87 -9.81
CA GLY A 500 -0.69 25.76 -10.43
C GLY A 500 -1.83 25.07 -11.18
N ALA A 501 -1.75 23.77 -11.48
CA ALA A 501 -2.77 23.03 -12.24
C ALA A 501 -3.58 22.02 -11.41
N GLY A 502 -3.04 21.53 -10.29
CA GLY A 502 -3.75 20.65 -9.35
C GLY A 502 -3.08 19.29 -9.14
N THR A 503 -3.79 18.38 -8.46
CA THR A 503 -3.33 17.03 -8.12
C THR A 503 -4.33 15.97 -8.56
N MET A 504 -3.80 14.82 -8.97
CA MET A 504 -4.56 13.63 -9.36
C MET A 504 -4.00 12.41 -8.62
N MET A 505 -4.83 11.84 -7.74
CA MET A 505 -4.59 10.58 -7.04
C MET A 505 -5.31 9.47 -7.81
N ARG A 506 -4.63 8.35 -8.09
CA ARG A 506 -5.20 7.17 -8.74
C ARG A 506 -5.02 5.95 -7.86
N ILE A 507 -6.12 5.27 -7.53
CA ILE A 507 -6.16 4.02 -6.79
C ILE A 507 -6.51 2.91 -7.78
N ARG A 508 -5.81 1.77 -7.72
CA ARG A 508 -6.03 0.59 -8.58
C ARG A 508 -6.21 -0.65 -7.71
N ILE A 509 -7.33 -1.37 -7.87
CA ILE A 509 -7.80 -2.38 -6.91
C ILE A 509 -8.26 -3.64 -7.66
N PRO A 510 -7.91 -4.88 -7.24
CA PRO A 510 -8.45 -6.09 -7.84
C PRO A 510 -9.97 -6.22 -7.61
N LEU A 511 -10.68 -6.83 -8.57
CA LEU A 511 -12.13 -7.10 -8.49
C LEU A 511 -12.49 -8.33 -7.62
N THR A 512 -11.51 -9.16 -7.26
CA THR A 512 -11.72 -10.46 -6.63
C THR A 512 -11.40 -10.45 -5.14
N LEU A 513 -11.74 -11.55 -4.44
CA LEU A 513 -10.92 -12.02 -3.32
C LEU A 513 -9.41 -11.88 -3.66
N ALA A 514 -8.58 -11.55 -2.67
CA ALA A 514 -7.16 -11.32 -2.87
C ALA A 514 -6.38 -12.62 -3.18
N ILE A 515 -6.59 -13.15 -4.39
CA ILE A 515 -5.81 -14.24 -4.97
C ILE A 515 -4.67 -13.61 -5.76
N ILE A 516 -3.44 -13.97 -5.43
CA ILE A 516 -2.25 -13.52 -6.17
C ILE A 516 -1.43 -14.73 -6.61
N PRO A 517 -0.80 -14.71 -7.79
CA PRO A 517 0.22 -15.68 -8.12
C PRO A 517 1.48 -15.40 -7.30
N ALA A 518 2.02 -16.43 -6.65
CA ALA A 518 3.24 -16.33 -5.87
C ALA A 518 4.15 -17.54 -6.10
N LEU A 519 5.45 -17.29 -6.15
CA LEU A 519 6.47 -18.34 -6.12
C LEU A 519 6.59 -18.87 -4.70
N VAL A 520 6.43 -20.18 -4.51
CA VAL A 520 6.61 -20.80 -3.20
C VAL A 520 8.07 -21.22 -3.02
N VAL A 521 8.67 -20.86 -1.88
CA VAL A 521 10.08 -21.14 -1.56
C VAL A 521 10.20 -21.83 -0.20
N GLY A 522 11.19 -22.71 -0.07
CA GLY A 522 11.48 -23.46 1.15
C GLY A 522 12.68 -22.90 1.90
N GLN A 523 12.60 -22.89 3.23
CA GLN A 523 13.72 -22.57 4.12
C GLN A 523 13.51 -23.28 5.48
N GLY A 524 14.48 -24.12 5.89
CA GLY A 524 14.44 -24.83 7.17
C GLY A 524 13.33 -25.89 7.28
N GLY A 525 12.78 -26.35 6.15
CA GLY A 525 11.59 -27.21 6.08
C GLY A 525 10.24 -26.47 6.13
N GLU A 526 10.25 -25.16 6.40
CA GLU A 526 9.07 -24.29 6.31
C GLU A 526 8.93 -23.66 4.92
N ARG A 527 7.70 -23.22 4.59
CA ARG A 527 7.38 -22.62 3.29
C ARG A 527 6.94 -21.17 3.38
N TYR A 528 7.41 -20.39 2.41
CA TYR A 528 7.14 -18.97 2.25
C TYR A 528 6.68 -18.69 0.82
N ALA A 529 5.96 -17.59 0.61
CA ALA A 529 5.46 -17.19 -0.69
C ALA A 529 5.99 -15.80 -1.08
N ILE A 530 6.50 -15.67 -2.30
CA ILE A 530 6.99 -14.41 -2.88
C ILE A 530 6.01 -14.00 -3.99
N PRO A 531 5.29 -12.87 -3.88
CA PRO A 531 4.39 -12.40 -4.93
C PRO A 531 5.11 -12.31 -6.29
N GLN A 532 4.51 -12.87 -7.35
CA GLN A 532 5.18 -12.95 -8.66
C GLN A 532 5.45 -11.55 -9.26
N ALA A 533 4.66 -10.54 -8.89
CA ALA A 533 4.91 -9.15 -9.27
C ALA A 533 6.29 -8.61 -8.82
N ASN A 534 6.89 -9.19 -7.79
CA ASN A 534 8.19 -8.80 -7.24
C ASN A 534 9.34 -9.69 -7.77
N LEU A 535 9.04 -10.72 -8.57
CA LEU A 535 10.00 -11.69 -9.09
C LEU A 535 10.54 -11.25 -10.46
N VAL A 536 11.86 -11.12 -10.59
CA VAL A 536 12.52 -10.75 -11.84
C VAL A 536 13.08 -11.96 -12.58
N GLU A 537 13.86 -12.81 -11.89
CA GLU A 537 14.40 -14.05 -12.45
C GLU A 537 14.91 -15.01 -11.36
N LEU A 538 15.04 -16.29 -11.71
CA LEU A 538 15.62 -17.32 -10.84
C LEU A 538 17.04 -17.66 -11.30
N VAL A 539 17.98 -17.74 -10.36
CA VAL A 539 19.37 -18.08 -10.62
C VAL A 539 19.82 -19.17 -9.65
N ARG A 540 20.45 -20.23 -10.15
CA ARG A 540 21.04 -21.31 -9.34
C ARG A 540 22.49 -21.48 -9.73
N LEU A 541 23.39 -21.53 -8.75
CA LEU A 541 24.84 -21.59 -8.95
C LEU A 541 25.43 -22.71 -8.11
N GLU A 542 26.26 -23.56 -8.69
CA GLU A 542 26.83 -24.73 -8.01
C GLU A 542 28.34 -24.84 -8.27
N GLY A 543 29.05 -25.53 -7.38
CA GLY A 543 30.40 -26.02 -7.63
C GLY A 543 31.45 -24.93 -7.89
N GLN A 544 31.64 -24.59 -9.17
CA GLN A 544 32.64 -23.62 -9.64
C GLN A 544 32.01 -22.30 -10.10
N ASP A 545 30.85 -22.32 -10.78
CA ASP A 545 30.10 -21.10 -11.13
C ASP A 545 29.73 -20.27 -9.90
N LEU A 546 29.48 -20.94 -8.77
CA LEU A 546 29.28 -20.29 -7.47
C LEU A 546 30.51 -19.49 -7.03
N ARG A 547 31.72 -20.05 -7.17
CA ARG A 547 32.98 -19.41 -6.72
C ARG A 547 33.43 -18.30 -7.66
N ASP A 548 33.17 -18.48 -8.95
CA ASP A 548 33.64 -17.55 -9.97
C ASP A 548 32.69 -16.35 -10.09
N ASN A 549 31.42 -16.44 -9.66
CA ASN A 549 30.42 -15.35 -9.78
C ASN A 549 29.85 -14.81 -8.46
N VAL A 550 29.98 -15.50 -7.31
CA VAL A 550 29.60 -14.94 -6.00
C VAL A 550 30.86 -14.54 -5.23
N GLU A 551 30.96 -13.25 -4.92
CA GLU A 551 32.12 -12.65 -4.26
C GLU A 551 31.68 -11.95 -2.96
N THR A 552 32.58 -11.81 -1.98
CA THR A 552 32.31 -11.11 -0.72
C THR A 552 32.92 -9.71 -0.75
N LEU A 553 32.07 -8.68 -0.70
CA LEU A 553 32.46 -7.27 -0.77
C LEU A 553 31.98 -6.51 0.46
N ALA A 554 32.88 -5.79 1.12
CA ALA A 554 32.66 -5.12 2.42
C ALA A 554 32.08 -6.02 3.54
N GLY A 555 32.10 -7.36 3.37
CA GLY A 555 31.50 -8.33 4.28
C GLY A 555 30.12 -8.87 3.84
N ALA A 556 29.48 -8.23 2.85
CA ALA A 556 28.25 -8.72 2.24
C ALA A 556 28.55 -9.63 1.02
N PRO A 557 27.79 -10.72 0.81
CA PRO A 557 27.88 -11.51 -0.41
C PRO A 557 27.17 -10.80 -1.57
N VAL A 558 27.77 -10.82 -2.77
CA VAL A 558 27.19 -10.25 -4.00
C VAL A 558 27.37 -11.18 -5.19
N LEU A 559 26.40 -11.20 -6.09
CA LEU A 559 26.42 -11.96 -7.34
C LEU A 559 26.78 -11.05 -8.53
N ARG A 560 27.74 -11.46 -9.36
CA ARG A 560 27.97 -10.91 -10.69
C ARG A 560 26.95 -11.46 -11.70
N LEU A 561 25.79 -10.82 -11.82
CA LEU A 561 24.73 -11.20 -12.76
C LEU A 561 24.82 -10.36 -14.04
N ARG A 562 25.19 -10.99 -15.16
CA ARG A 562 25.34 -10.35 -16.49
C ARG A 562 26.19 -9.06 -16.45
N GLY A 563 27.31 -9.10 -15.74
CA GLY A 563 28.26 -7.99 -15.59
C GLY A 563 27.87 -6.92 -14.55
N ARG A 564 26.70 -7.01 -13.91
CA ARG A 564 26.29 -6.13 -12.80
C ARG A 564 26.44 -6.86 -11.46
N LEU A 565 26.77 -6.13 -10.39
CA LEU A 565 26.73 -6.66 -9.03
C LEU A 565 25.32 -6.58 -8.46
N LEU A 566 24.85 -7.69 -7.89
CA LEU A 566 23.54 -7.84 -7.25
C LEU A 566 23.77 -8.20 -5.76
N PRO A 567 23.30 -7.38 -4.80
CA PRO A 567 23.38 -7.72 -3.38
C PRO A 567 22.65 -9.03 -3.06
N LEU A 568 23.24 -9.89 -2.22
CA LEU A 568 22.60 -11.14 -1.78
C LEU A 568 22.19 -11.08 -0.30
N VAL A 569 20.95 -11.45 -0.02
CA VAL A 569 20.38 -11.57 1.33
C VAL A 569 20.00 -13.02 1.58
N SER A 570 20.47 -13.64 2.67
CA SER A 570 20.00 -14.97 3.06
C SER A 570 18.62 -14.89 3.72
N LEU A 571 17.65 -15.66 3.22
CA LEU A 571 16.33 -15.78 3.86
C LEU A 571 16.46 -16.40 5.26
N SER A 572 17.32 -17.40 5.46
CA SER A 572 17.67 -17.92 6.79
C SER A 572 18.14 -16.82 7.75
N GLU A 573 19.13 -16.01 7.36
CA GLU A 573 19.65 -14.94 8.25
C GLU A 573 18.63 -13.82 8.48
N ALA A 574 17.76 -13.54 7.49
CA ALA A 574 16.64 -12.61 7.64
C ALA A 574 15.65 -13.10 8.73
N LEU A 575 15.28 -14.39 8.67
CA LEU A 575 14.40 -15.07 9.62
C LEU A 575 15.05 -15.34 11.00
N GLY A 576 16.32 -14.98 11.20
CA GLY A 576 17.07 -15.23 12.44
C GLY A 576 17.65 -16.65 12.57
N GLY A 577 17.62 -17.43 11.49
CA GLY A 577 18.25 -18.74 11.38
C GLY A 577 19.77 -18.67 11.21
N ALA A 578 20.41 -19.84 11.29
CA ALA A 578 21.86 -19.96 11.14
C ALA A 578 22.31 -19.80 9.68
N LYS A 579 23.50 -19.21 9.49
CA LYS A 579 24.16 -19.09 8.18
C LYS A 579 24.68 -20.45 7.71
N ALA A 580 23.86 -21.19 6.97
CA ALA A 580 24.33 -22.33 6.18
C ALA A 580 25.26 -21.85 5.06
N ALA A 581 26.30 -22.63 4.76
CA ALA A 581 27.15 -22.47 3.58
C ALA A 581 26.88 -23.66 2.64
N PRO A 582 25.91 -23.56 1.72
CA PRO A 582 25.48 -24.68 0.90
C PRO A 582 26.46 -24.93 -0.26
N GLU A 583 26.49 -26.16 -0.78
CA GLU A 583 27.34 -26.54 -1.93
C GLU A 583 26.87 -25.94 -3.27
N GLY A 584 25.63 -25.44 -3.29
CA GLY A 584 25.03 -24.64 -4.35
C GLY A 584 24.08 -23.60 -3.78
N LEU A 585 23.95 -22.45 -4.42
CA LEU A 585 23.15 -21.32 -3.96
C LEU A 585 21.97 -21.08 -4.91
N THR A 586 20.74 -21.19 -4.39
CA THR A 586 19.52 -20.85 -5.13
C THR A 586 19.12 -19.42 -4.77
N ILE A 587 18.95 -18.57 -5.79
CA ILE A 587 18.82 -17.12 -5.66
C ILE A 587 17.55 -16.68 -6.40
N VAL A 588 16.60 -16.14 -5.66
CA VAL A 588 15.40 -15.50 -6.19
C VAL A 588 15.73 -14.02 -6.40
N VAL A 589 15.89 -13.60 -7.66
CA VAL A 589 16.18 -12.19 -7.96
C VAL A 589 14.88 -11.42 -7.92
N VAL A 590 14.76 -10.54 -6.93
CA VAL A 590 13.55 -9.79 -6.60
C VAL A 590 13.78 -8.29 -6.73
N GLN A 591 12.70 -7.55 -6.92
CA GLN A 591 12.69 -6.10 -6.95
C GLN A 591 11.58 -5.55 -6.05
N ALA A 592 11.91 -4.51 -5.29
CA ALA A 592 10.96 -3.66 -4.57
C ALA A 592 11.35 -2.21 -4.85
N ASP A 593 10.41 -1.45 -5.42
CA ASP A 593 10.66 -0.11 -5.96
C ASP A 593 11.90 -0.10 -6.89
N GLU A 594 12.88 0.78 -6.64
CA GLU A 594 14.17 0.82 -7.36
C GLU A 594 15.21 -0.18 -6.82
N VAL A 595 14.93 -0.86 -5.69
CA VAL A 595 15.90 -1.75 -5.02
C VAL A 595 15.77 -3.18 -5.56
N ARG A 596 16.78 -3.62 -6.30
CA ARG A 596 16.90 -4.98 -6.84
C ARG A 596 17.97 -5.78 -6.11
N PHE A 597 17.63 -6.95 -5.58
CA PHE A 597 18.53 -7.83 -4.83
C PHE A 597 18.23 -9.31 -5.08
N GLY A 598 19.15 -10.20 -4.70
CA GLY A 598 18.95 -11.64 -4.71
C GLY A 598 18.61 -12.14 -3.31
N LEU A 599 17.45 -12.76 -3.14
CA LEU A 599 17.09 -13.49 -1.93
C LEU A 599 17.57 -14.94 -2.06
N CYS A 600 18.58 -15.32 -1.28
CA CYS A 600 19.09 -16.69 -1.24
C CYS A 600 18.15 -17.57 -0.40
N VAL A 601 17.66 -18.64 -1.01
CA VAL A 601 16.71 -19.61 -0.42
C VAL A 601 17.29 -21.02 -0.52
N GLU A 602 16.73 -21.96 0.25
CA GLU A 602 17.17 -23.35 0.27
C GLU A 602 16.51 -24.14 -0.86
N GLU A 603 15.18 -24.05 -0.97
CA GLU A 603 14.40 -24.68 -2.03
C GLU A 603 13.53 -23.65 -2.77
N VAL A 604 13.25 -23.92 -4.04
CA VAL A 604 12.23 -23.24 -4.84
C VAL A 604 11.26 -24.29 -5.33
N HIS A 605 9.97 -24.02 -5.18
CA HIS A 605 8.87 -24.79 -5.71
C HIS A 605 8.13 -23.96 -6.78
N ASP A 606 7.14 -24.56 -7.42
CA ASP A 606 6.36 -23.92 -8.49
C ASP A 606 5.51 -22.73 -8.00
N THR A 607 5.22 -21.81 -8.92
CA THR A 607 4.25 -20.72 -8.73
C THR A 607 2.84 -21.26 -8.52
N GLN A 608 2.15 -20.75 -7.51
CA GLN A 608 0.77 -21.13 -7.16
C GLN A 608 -0.11 -19.89 -7.00
N GLU A 609 -1.40 -20.02 -7.32
CA GLU A 609 -2.43 -19.05 -6.94
C GLU A 609 -2.72 -19.18 -5.43
N ILE A 610 -2.43 -18.13 -4.66
CA ILE A 610 -2.56 -18.14 -3.19
C ILE A 610 -3.61 -17.14 -2.71
N VAL A 611 -4.42 -17.53 -1.71
CA VAL A 611 -5.44 -16.66 -1.10
C VAL A 611 -4.79 -15.87 0.04
N VAL A 612 -4.57 -14.58 -0.17
CA VAL A 612 -4.00 -13.68 0.83
C VAL A 612 -4.99 -13.50 1.99
N LYS A 613 -4.61 -13.97 3.17
CA LYS A 613 -5.27 -13.69 4.45
C LYS A 613 -4.44 -12.65 5.23
N PRO A 614 -5.07 -11.59 5.77
CA PRO A 614 -4.36 -10.55 6.50
C PRO A 614 -3.77 -11.11 7.81
N ILE A 615 -2.54 -10.71 8.13
CA ILE A 615 -1.83 -11.15 9.33
C ILE A 615 -2.44 -10.53 10.60
N GLY A 616 -2.57 -11.34 11.65
CA GLY A 616 -3.10 -10.93 12.96
C GLY A 616 -2.27 -9.83 13.63
N ARG A 617 -2.94 -8.99 14.44
CA ARG A 617 -2.37 -7.77 15.07
C ARG A 617 -1.06 -8.01 15.82
N GLN A 618 -0.88 -9.20 16.40
CA GLN A 618 0.30 -9.63 17.16
C GLN A 618 1.56 -9.72 16.28
N LEU A 619 1.42 -10.15 15.03
CA LEU A 619 2.51 -10.36 14.08
C LEU A 619 2.77 -9.15 13.18
N LYS A 620 1.86 -8.15 13.16
CA LYS A 620 1.97 -6.91 12.38
C LYS A 620 3.22 -6.07 12.70
N ALA A 621 3.89 -6.33 13.82
CA ALA A 621 5.16 -5.68 14.17
C ALA A 621 6.38 -6.25 13.41
N ILE A 622 6.23 -7.37 12.68
CA ILE A 622 7.31 -8.01 11.93
C ILE A 622 7.29 -7.47 10.49
N PRO A 623 8.27 -6.66 10.05
CA PRO A 623 8.26 -6.04 8.72
C PRO A 623 8.54 -7.02 7.57
N MET A 624 8.74 -8.32 7.86
CA MET A 624 9.12 -9.33 6.87
C MET A 624 7.94 -9.96 6.14
N TYR A 625 6.70 -9.71 6.60
CA TYR A 625 5.52 -10.43 6.13
C TYR A 625 4.37 -9.51 5.73
N ALA A 626 3.91 -9.62 4.48
CA ALA A 626 2.77 -8.89 3.94
C ALA A 626 1.42 -9.56 4.31
N GLY A 627 1.40 -10.89 4.43
CA GLY A 627 0.20 -11.68 4.66
C GLY A 627 0.51 -13.14 4.93
N ALA A 628 -0.53 -13.96 5.10
CA ALA A 628 -0.41 -15.42 5.19
C ALA A 628 -1.34 -16.08 4.16
N THR A 629 -1.04 -17.30 3.76
CA THR A 629 -1.94 -18.13 2.93
C THR A 629 -2.03 -19.54 3.49
N ILE A 630 -3.07 -20.27 3.10
CA ILE A 630 -3.15 -21.71 3.26
C ILE A 630 -2.72 -22.35 1.92
N MET A 631 -1.78 -23.28 2.01
CA MET A 631 -1.25 -24.19 0.99
C MET A 631 -2.34 -25.00 0.27
N GLY A 632 -2.03 -25.54 -0.91
CA GLY A 632 -2.69 -26.76 -1.39
C GLY A 632 -2.60 -27.87 -0.33
N ASP A 633 -1.42 -28.22 0.16
CA ASP A 633 -1.23 -29.28 1.16
C ASP A 633 -1.73 -28.95 2.59
N GLY A 634 -2.52 -27.89 2.76
CA GLY A 634 -3.13 -27.48 4.03
C GLY A 634 -2.19 -26.81 5.02
N ARG A 635 -0.88 -26.72 4.72
CA ARG A 635 0.08 -25.97 5.53
C ARG A 635 -0.17 -24.47 5.41
N VAL A 636 0.13 -23.72 6.46
CA VAL A 636 0.20 -22.25 6.37
C VAL A 636 1.55 -21.85 5.79
N ALA A 637 1.56 -20.89 4.86
CA ALA A 637 2.77 -20.24 4.37
C ALA A 637 2.70 -18.73 4.59
N LEU A 638 3.83 -18.10 4.93
CA LEU A 638 3.89 -16.65 5.11
C LEU A 638 4.34 -15.96 3.82
N ILE A 639 3.65 -14.87 3.47
CA ILE A 639 3.90 -14.09 2.25
C ILE A 639 4.93 -13.02 2.60
N LEU A 640 6.08 -13.04 1.93
CA LEU A 640 7.22 -12.17 2.23
C LEU A 640 6.99 -10.74 1.72
N ASP A 641 7.17 -9.75 2.60
CA ASP A 641 7.29 -8.34 2.20
C ASP A 641 8.73 -8.11 1.68
N VAL A 642 8.88 -8.11 0.35
CA VAL A 642 10.15 -7.86 -0.33
C VAL A 642 10.68 -6.45 -0.05
N ALA A 643 9.80 -5.44 0.05
CA ALA A 643 10.19 -4.07 0.39
C ALA A 643 10.62 -3.96 1.86
N GLY A 644 10.00 -4.74 2.75
CA GLY A 644 10.36 -4.86 4.16
C GLY A 644 11.73 -5.52 4.36
N ILE A 645 11.98 -6.64 3.67
CA ILE A 645 13.29 -7.30 3.63
C ILE A 645 14.37 -6.36 3.05
N ALA A 646 14.05 -5.60 1.99
CA ALA A 646 14.96 -4.60 1.43
C ALA A 646 15.35 -3.54 2.47
N ARG A 647 14.37 -2.95 3.16
CA ARG A 647 14.59 -1.95 4.21
C ARG A 647 15.40 -2.49 5.39
N ASP A 648 15.08 -3.69 5.88
CA ASP A 648 15.74 -4.28 7.06
C ASP A 648 17.17 -4.78 6.76
N ARG A 649 17.41 -5.42 5.60
CA ARG A 649 18.66 -6.17 5.35
C ARG A 649 19.50 -5.71 4.15
N VAL A 650 18.90 -5.12 3.11
CA VAL A 650 19.70 -4.54 2.00
C VAL A 650 20.18 -3.15 2.40
N ILE A 651 19.26 -2.27 2.80
CA ILE A 651 19.58 -0.91 3.23
C ILE A 651 20.30 -0.91 4.58
N GLY A 652 19.96 -1.81 5.51
CA GLY A 652 20.70 -1.98 6.77
C GLY A 652 22.18 -2.32 6.60
N ALA A 653 22.56 -3.03 5.53
CA ALA A 653 23.95 -3.32 5.19
C ALA A 653 24.67 -2.12 4.52
N ALA A 654 23.94 -1.28 3.78
CA ALA A 654 24.47 -0.06 3.16
C ALA A 654 24.60 1.11 4.16
N HIS A 655 23.64 1.28 5.06
CA HIS A 655 23.61 2.37 6.05
C HIS A 655 24.79 2.36 7.03
N ALA A 656 25.49 1.24 7.21
CA ALA A 656 26.75 1.19 7.96
C ALA A 656 27.91 1.96 7.25
N ALA A 657 27.73 2.33 5.98
CA ALA A 657 28.69 3.04 5.14
C ALA A 657 28.15 4.36 4.55
N GLU A 658 26.94 4.81 4.90
CA GLU A 658 26.33 6.07 4.37
C GLU A 658 26.95 7.35 4.97
N ALA A 659 28.23 7.55 4.65
CA ALA A 659 28.87 8.86 4.51
C ALA A 659 29.26 9.06 3.02
N GLU A 660 28.30 8.77 2.14
CA GLU A 660 28.45 8.72 0.68
C GLU A 660 28.75 10.11 0.08
N VAL A 661 30.04 10.46 0.01
CA VAL A 661 30.54 11.50 -0.89
C VAL A 661 30.12 11.17 -2.32
N ALA A 662 29.61 12.19 -3.02
CA ALA A 662 29.17 12.14 -4.41
C ALA A 662 29.97 11.17 -5.29
N VAL A 663 29.27 10.31 -6.02
CA VAL A 663 29.86 9.49 -7.08
C VAL A 663 30.39 10.41 -8.17
N GLY A 664 31.70 10.71 -8.10
CA GLY A 664 32.44 11.26 -9.22
C GLY A 664 32.41 10.23 -10.35
N THR A 665 31.73 10.57 -11.45
CA THR A 665 31.76 9.71 -12.65
C THR A 665 33.17 9.69 -13.19
N VAL A 666 33.87 8.58 -12.94
CA VAL A 666 35.16 8.27 -13.55
C VAL A 666 34.90 7.95 -15.03
N ASP A 667 34.68 8.99 -15.86
CA ASP A 667 34.69 8.90 -17.33
C ASP A 667 36.14 8.75 -17.85
N ALA A 668 36.88 7.85 -17.20
CA ALA A 668 38.20 7.43 -17.63
C ALA A 668 38.00 6.35 -18.70
N ARG A 669 37.99 6.79 -19.96
CA ARG A 669 38.01 5.88 -21.13
C ARG A 669 39.23 4.96 -21.18
N ALA A 670 40.17 5.09 -20.25
CA ALA A 670 41.23 4.14 -19.99
C ALA A 670 41.50 4.04 -18.48
N LEU A 671 41.54 2.82 -17.95
CA LEU A 671 41.91 2.48 -16.57
C LEU A 671 43.23 1.71 -16.55
N LEU A 672 44.09 2.01 -15.56
CA LEU A 672 45.19 1.12 -15.18
C LEU A 672 44.67 0.11 -14.16
N VAL A 673 44.71 -1.18 -14.49
CA VAL A 673 44.32 -2.27 -13.59
C VAL A 673 45.58 -2.89 -12.97
N LEU A 674 45.55 -3.11 -11.66
CA LEU A 674 46.73 -3.43 -10.86
C LEU A 674 46.36 -4.37 -9.69
N GLU A 675 47.37 -5.05 -9.15
CA GLU A 675 47.24 -5.93 -7.99
C GLU A 675 47.74 -5.22 -6.73
N VAL A 676 47.00 -5.38 -5.62
CA VAL A 676 47.22 -4.61 -4.39
C VAL A 676 47.54 -5.47 -3.18
N SER A 677 46.93 -6.66 -3.09
CA SER A 677 47.04 -7.54 -1.92
C SER A 677 46.48 -8.92 -2.28
N GLN A 678 47.34 -9.95 -2.31
CA GLN A 678 46.95 -11.36 -2.45
C GLN A 678 45.94 -11.64 -3.59
N GLY A 679 46.23 -11.21 -4.83
CA GLY A 679 45.36 -11.43 -5.99
C GLY A 679 44.20 -10.44 -6.14
N ARG A 680 43.92 -9.56 -5.16
CA ARG A 680 42.88 -8.53 -5.30
C ARG A 680 43.29 -7.43 -6.27
N ARG A 681 42.39 -7.18 -7.23
CA ARG A 681 42.53 -6.13 -8.24
C ARG A 681 42.00 -4.80 -7.69
N ALA A 682 42.70 -3.74 -8.00
CA ALA A 682 42.14 -2.39 -8.02
C ALA A 682 42.39 -1.74 -9.38
N ALA A 683 41.67 -0.68 -9.67
CA ALA A 683 41.92 0.13 -10.86
C ALA A 683 41.86 1.62 -10.53
N LEU A 684 42.66 2.38 -11.26
CA LEU A 684 42.73 3.84 -11.15
C LEU A 684 42.68 4.48 -12.54
N PRO A 685 42.23 5.75 -12.66
CA PRO A 685 42.17 6.45 -13.95
C PRO A 685 43.56 6.51 -14.60
N LEU A 686 43.70 6.10 -15.86
CA LEU A 686 44.99 6.20 -16.56
C LEU A 686 45.44 7.68 -16.68
N THR A 687 44.47 8.60 -16.75
CA THR A 687 44.68 10.06 -16.71
C THR A 687 45.37 10.56 -15.43
N ALA A 688 45.32 9.80 -14.33
CA ALA A 688 45.97 10.12 -13.07
C ALA A 688 47.40 9.54 -12.96
N VAL A 689 47.88 8.80 -13.96
CA VAL A 689 49.22 8.19 -14.01
C VAL A 689 50.20 9.10 -14.75
N SER A 690 51.09 9.77 -14.01
CA SER A 690 52.22 10.51 -14.59
C SER A 690 53.32 9.55 -15.07
N ARG A 691 53.59 8.47 -14.31
CA ARG A 691 54.54 7.42 -14.71
C ARG A 691 54.35 6.13 -13.91
N LEU A 692 54.92 5.04 -14.43
CA LEU A 692 55.25 3.83 -13.67
C LEU A 692 56.76 3.80 -13.46
N GLU A 693 57.21 3.51 -12.25
CA GLU A 693 58.62 3.37 -11.87
C GLU A 693 58.79 2.15 -10.95
N GLU A 694 59.96 1.51 -11.01
CA GLU A 694 60.35 0.43 -10.10
C GLU A 694 61.53 0.89 -9.24
N PHE A 695 61.46 0.63 -7.93
CA PHE A 695 62.51 0.97 -6.99
C PHE A 695 62.95 -0.25 -6.18
N ASP A 696 64.26 -0.41 -6.01
CA ASP A 696 64.84 -1.29 -4.99
C ASP A 696 64.38 -0.81 -3.60
N LEU A 697 63.86 -1.73 -2.77
CA LEU A 697 63.30 -1.45 -1.45
C LEU A 697 64.33 -0.83 -0.50
N ALA A 698 65.64 -1.07 -0.71
CA ALA A 698 66.72 -0.43 0.03
C ALA A 698 66.90 1.07 -0.27
N ARG A 699 66.18 1.61 -1.27
CA ARG A 699 66.16 3.05 -1.61
C ARG A 699 65.00 3.81 -0.97
N ILE A 700 64.15 3.13 -0.19
CA ILE A 700 63.09 3.77 0.60
C ILE A 700 63.72 4.39 1.85
N GLU A 701 63.68 5.70 1.93
CA GLU A 701 64.05 6.48 3.11
C GLU A 701 62.79 6.88 3.90
N ARG A 702 62.96 7.49 5.08
CA ARG A 702 61.84 8.03 5.87
C ARG A 702 62.09 9.47 6.26
N SER A 703 61.12 10.33 6.00
CA SER A 703 61.17 11.77 6.29
C SER A 703 59.91 12.18 7.05
N GLY A 704 60.07 12.52 8.33
CA GLY A 704 58.93 12.74 9.22
C GLY A 704 58.10 11.47 9.39
N GLY A 705 56.80 11.55 9.13
CA GLY A 705 55.87 10.42 9.19
C GLY A 705 55.73 9.62 7.89
N ALA A 706 56.37 10.03 6.79
CA ALA A 706 56.20 9.43 5.47
C ALA A 706 57.40 8.57 5.04
N GLU A 707 57.14 7.50 4.30
CA GLU A 707 58.16 6.84 3.47
C GLU A 707 58.40 7.70 2.22
N VAL A 708 59.65 7.77 1.76
CA VAL A 708 60.05 8.63 0.64
C VAL A 708 61.12 7.94 -0.21
N VAL A 709 61.29 8.38 -1.46
CA VAL A 709 62.42 7.98 -2.31
C VAL A 709 63.01 9.20 -3.03
N GLN A 710 64.34 9.22 -3.20
CA GLN A 710 64.98 10.25 -4.04
C GLN A 710 64.60 10.02 -5.51
N TYR A 711 63.91 10.98 -6.10
CA TYR A 711 63.39 10.88 -7.47
C TYR A 711 63.73 12.14 -8.27
N ARG A 712 64.63 11.97 -9.24
CA ARG A 712 65.23 13.06 -10.04
C ARG A 712 65.84 14.11 -9.08
N ASP A 713 65.51 15.39 -9.28
CA ASP A 713 66.06 16.52 -8.52
C ASP A 713 65.31 16.79 -7.19
N GLY A 714 64.53 15.83 -6.68
CA GLY A 714 63.71 16.01 -5.48
C GLY A 714 63.38 14.71 -4.72
N ILE A 715 62.43 14.84 -3.79
CA ILE A 715 61.95 13.76 -2.93
C ILE A 715 60.52 13.41 -3.36
N LEU A 716 60.25 12.13 -3.64
CA LEU A 716 58.91 11.62 -3.91
C LEU A 716 58.39 10.94 -2.63
N PRO A 717 57.36 11.49 -1.94
CA PRO A 717 56.70 10.79 -0.86
C PRO A 717 55.89 9.61 -1.38
N LEU A 718 55.85 8.54 -0.58
CA LEU A 718 55.23 7.26 -0.94
C LEU A 718 54.01 6.96 -0.06
N VAL A 719 52.96 6.41 -0.66
CA VAL A 719 51.80 5.83 0.02
C VAL A 719 51.67 4.37 -0.40
N ARG A 720 51.47 3.46 0.56
CA ARG A 720 51.22 2.04 0.27
C ARG A 720 49.73 1.84 0.02
N LEU A 721 49.35 1.36 -1.16
CA LEU A 721 47.94 1.30 -1.56
C LEU A 721 47.15 0.33 -0.67
N ALA A 722 47.68 -0.87 -0.37
CA ALA A 722 47.00 -1.87 0.46
C ALA A 722 46.51 -1.29 1.81
N PRO A 723 47.36 -0.75 2.70
CA PRO A 723 46.88 -0.12 3.94
C PRO A 723 45.91 1.05 3.70
N ALA A 724 46.17 1.88 2.68
CA ALA A 724 45.35 3.04 2.39
C ALA A 724 43.91 2.68 1.96
N ILE A 725 43.71 1.52 1.32
CA ILE A 725 42.39 0.96 0.97
C ILE A 725 41.92 -0.17 1.91
N GLY A 726 42.45 -0.21 3.14
CA GLY A 726 41.97 -1.11 4.22
C GLY A 726 42.39 -2.58 4.09
N LEU A 727 43.46 -2.87 3.37
CA LEU A 727 43.97 -4.22 3.09
C LEU A 727 45.31 -4.49 3.80
N ALA A 728 45.58 -5.75 4.12
CA ALA A 728 46.89 -6.18 4.61
C ALA A 728 47.93 -6.12 3.48
N GLU A 729 49.16 -5.69 3.81
CA GLU A 729 50.29 -5.71 2.87
C GLU A 729 50.65 -7.13 2.44
N SER A 730 50.98 -7.29 1.16
CA SER A 730 51.69 -8.48 0.67
C SER A 730 53.13 -8.50 1.20
N PRO A 731 53.74 -9.68 1.43
CA PRO A 731 55.18 -9.76 1.69
C PRO A 731 55.97 -9.24 0.47
N PRO A 732 57.16 -8.65 0.66
CA PRO A 732 57.96 -8.13 -0.45
C PRO A 732 58.36 -9.26 -1.41
N ASN A 733 58.35 -8.95 -2.70
CA ASN A 733 58.76 -9.86 -3.78
C ASN A 733 60.21 -10.34 -3.61
N GLU A 734 60.53 -11.54 -4.13
CA GLU A 734 61.85 -12.17 -3.97
C GLU A 734 63.00 -11.28 -4.49
N ASP A 735 62.77 -10.52 -5.56
CA ASP A 735 63.72 -9.56 -6.16
C ASP A 735 63.91 -8.25 -5.36
N HIS A 736 63.20 -8.08 -4.23
CA HIS A 736 63.28 -6.90 -3.35
C HIS A 736 62.95 -5.55 -4.02
N GLN A 737 62.18 -5.56 -5.12
CA GLN A 737 61.70 -4.37 -5.80
C GLN A 737 60.23 -4.05 -5.47
N ILE A 738 59.88 -2.76 -5.51
CA ILE A 738 58.52 -2.24 -5.40
C ILE A 738 58.08 -1.54 -6.70
N SER A 739 56.87 -1.82 -7.15
CA SER A 739 56.20 -1.08 -8.23
C SER A 739 55.56 0.19 -7.67
N VAL A 740 55.76 1.33 -8.34
CA VAL A 740 55.23 2.63 -7.91
C VAL A 740 54.54 3.36 -9.06
N VAL A 741 53.26 3.66 -8.87
CA VAL A 741 52.48 4.55 -9.74
C VAL A 741 52.75 5.99 -9.30
N VAL A 742 53.44 6.77 -10.13
CA VAL A 742 53.69 8.19 -9.87
C VAL A 742 52.45 8.98 -10.27
N HIS A 743 51.76 9.55 -9.29
CA HIS A 743 50.65 10.49 -9.46
C HIS A 743 51.14 11.94 -9.33
N GLU A 744 50.54 12.86 -10.09
CA GLU A 744 50.95 14.27 -10.18
C GLU A 744 49.75 15.20 -10.47
N ASP A 745 49.30 15.95 -9.46
CA ASP A 745 48.21 16.93 -9.54
C ASP A 745 48.76 18.38 -9.54
N GLY A 746 49.66 18.68 -10.48
CA GLY A 746 50.20 20.02 -10.79
C GLY A 746 51.07 20.72 -9.73
N LEU A 747 50.69 20.65 -8.45
CA LEU A 747 51.34 21.23 -7.28
C LEU A 747 52.13 20.18 -6.47
N HIS A 748 51.76 18.90 -6.57
CA HIS A 748 52.32 17.83 -5.76
C HIS A 748 52.57 16.56 -6.60
N ARG A 749 53.55 15.75 -6.19
CA ARG A 749 53.82 14.41 -6.73
C ARG A 749 53.83 13.40 -5.59
N VAL A 750 53.18 12.26 -5.77
CA VAL A 750 53.13 11.17 -4.78
C VAL A 750 53.27 9.83 -5.50
N GLY A 751 54.08 8.93 -4.96
CA GLY A 751 54.22 7.56 -5.45
C GLY A 751 53.29 6.61 -4.72
N ILE A 752 52.40 5.94 -5.45
CA ILE A 752 51.47 4.95 -4.91
C ILE A 752 52.11 3.56 -5.11
N VAL A 753 52.52 2.92 -4.02
CA VAL A 753 53.16 1.61 -4.01
C VAL A 753 52.10 0.52 -4.19
N ILE A 754 52.33 -0.39 -5.13
CA ILE A 754 51.46 -1.50 -5.53
C ILE A 754 52.26 -2.79 -5.66
N ASP A 755 51.60 -3.96 -5.68
CA ASP A 755 52.28 -5.26 -5.84
C ASP A 755 52.79 -5.42 -7.29
N ARG A 756 51.94 -5.13 -8.27
CA ARG A 756 52.25 -5.08 -9.72
C ARG A 756 51.14 -4.43 -10.53
N VAL A 757 51.47 -3.93 -11.72
CA VAL A 757 50.48 -3.65 -12.79
C VAL A 757 49.99 -4.97 -13.39
N LEU A 758 48.71 -5.02 -13.78
CA LEU A 758 48.12 -6.16 -14.48
C LEU A 758 47.83 -5.83 -15.96
N ASP A 759 47.13 -4.73 -16.24
CA ASP A 759 46.75 -4.34 -17.61
C ASP A 759 46.36 -2.86 -17.73
N VAL A 760 46.17 -2.37 -18.96
CA VAL A 760 45.55 -1.07 -19.28
C VAL A 760 44.35 -1.30 -20.20
N VAL A 761 43.17 -0.88 -19.76
CA VAL A 761 41.89 -1.25 -20.40
C VAL A 761 41.08 -0.02 -20.81
N GLU A 762 40.51 -0.03 -22.01
CA GLU A 762 39.59 1.02 -22.47
C GLU A 762 38.12 0.60 -22.28
N GLU A 763 37.64 0.69 -21.04
CA GLU A 763 36.29 0.25 -20.64
C GLU A 763 35.61 1.36 -19.81
N GLN A 764 34.38 1.75 -20.17
CA GLN A 764 33.58 2.67 -19.34
C GLN A 764 32.87 1.87 -18.26
N VAL A 765 33.25 2.12 -17.00
CA VAL A 765 32.77 1.35 -15.83
C VAL A 765 32.04 2.27 -14.86
N VAL A 766 30.84 1.87 -14.44
CA VAL A 766 30.06 2.59 -13.42
C VAL A 766 30.40 1.98 -12.06
N PRO A 767 30.90 2.76 -11.07
CA PRO A 767 31.08 2.27 -9.71
C PRO A 767 29.73 1.85 -9.12
N THR A 768 29.70 0.70 -8.44
CA THR A 768 28.56 0.32 -7.59
C THR A 768 28.85 0.72 -6.14
N GLU A 769 27.80 1.01 -5.36
CA GLU A 769 27.91 1.30 -3.92
C GLU A 769 28.48 0.10 -3.14
N VAL A 770 28.35 -1.10 -3.71
CA VAL A 770 28.99 -2.33 -3.22
C VAL A 770 30.51 -2.13 -3.12
N GLY A 771 31.05 -2.26 -1.91
CA GLY A 771 32.49 -2.24 -1.64
C GLY A 771 33.10 -0.90 -1.26
N LYS A 772 32.32 0.21 -1.31
CA LYS A 772 32.79 1.55 -0.98
C LYS A 772 33.33 1.60 0.45
N ARG A 773 34.50 2.22 0.61
CA ARG A 773 35.21 2.38 1.89
C ARG A 773 36.27 3.46 1.74
N ASN A 774 36.93 3.85 2.83
CA ASN A 774 37.99 4.87 2.74
C ASN A 774 39.06 4.45 1.71
N GLY A 775 39.36 5.32 0.75
CA GLY A 775 40.26 5.06 -0.38
C GLY A 775 39.67 4.28 -1.58
N VAL A 776 38.38 3.89 -1.55
CA VAL A 776 37.71 3.16 -2.64
C VAL A 776 36.36 3.78 -2.95
N LEU A 777 36.17 4.28 -4.17
CA LEU A 777 34.93 4.92 -4.65
C LEU A 777 33.73 3.98 -4.73
N GLY A 778 34.01 2.68 -4.87
CA GLY A 778 33.07 1.58 -5.10
C GLY A 778 33.78 0.47 -5.88
N SER A 779 33.16 -0.70 -6.01
CA SER A 779 33.71 -1.82 -6.79
C SER A 779 32.94 -2.00 -8.10
N ALA A 780 33.62 -2.51 -9.12
CA ALA A 780 33.03 -2.75 -10.44
C ALA A 780 33.64 -3.99 -11.12
N VAL A 781 32.99 -4.48 -12.17
CA VAL A 781 33.52 -5.57 -13.02
C VAL A 781 34.38 -4.96 -14.12
N VAL A 782 35.62 -5.42 -14.24
CA VAL A 782 36.57 -4.99 -15.27
C VAL A 782 37.25 -6.24 -15.83
N GLN A 783 37.18 -6.47 -17.15
CA GLN A 783 37.63 -7.74 -17.77
C GLN A 783 37.12 -8.99 -17.02
N ASP A 784 35.81 -9.09 -16.79
CA ASP A 784 35.12 -10.21 -16.11
C ASP A 784 35.56 -10.51 -14.66
N ARG A 785 36.34 -9.65 -13.99
CA ARG A 785 36.72 -9.80 -12.57
C ARG A 785 36.42 -8.53 -11.77
N VAL A 786 35.93 -8.69 -10.54
CA VAL A 786 35.74 -7.56 -9.62
C VAL A 786 37.05 -6.85 -9.38
N THR A 787 36.96 -5.52 -9.37
CA THR A 787 38.09 -4.59 -9.28
C THR A 787 37.64 -3.37 -8.47
N ASP A 788 38.36 -3.05 -7.39
CA ASP A 788 38.08 -1.88 -6.56
C ASP A 788 38.52 -0.59 -7.27
N LEU A 789 37.62 0.40 -7.42
CA LEU A 789 37.95 1.67 -8.05
C LEU A 789 38.54 2.62 -7.00
N VAL A 790 39.83 2.97 -7.14
CA VAL A 790 40.58 3.71 -6.11
C VAL A 790 40.16 5.17 -6.06
N ASP A 791 39.80 5.64 -4.86
CA ASP A 791 39.70 7.07 -4.55
C ASP A 791 41.11 7.62 -4.31
N LEU A 792 41.73 8.15 -5.37
CA LEU A 792 43.08 8.69 -5.31
C LEU A 792 43.18 9.91 -4.40
N ASP A 793 42.15 10.75 -4.32
CA ASP A 793 42.17 11.92 -3.44
C ASP A 793 42.16 11.50 -1.96
N ALA A 794 41.35 10.50 -1.60
CA ALA A 794 41.34 9.93 -0.25
C ALA A 794 42.64 9.18 0.09
N VAL A 795 43.24 8.46 -0.86
CA VAL A 795 44.53 7.77 -0.67
C VAL A 795 45.71 8.74 -0.53
N VAL A 796 45.72 9.83 -1.30
CA VAL A 796 46.87 10.77 -1.37
C VAL A 796 46.81 11.87 -0.31
N ARG A 797 45.61 12.36 0.06
CA ARG A 797 45.41 13.45 1.04
C ARG A 797 46.13 13.25 2.38
N PRO A 798 46.16 12.07 3.02
CA PRO A 798 46.85 11.86 4.29
C PRO A 798 48.36 12.11 4.20
N VAL A 799 49.00 11.70 3.11
CA VAL A 799 50.45 11.88 2.92
C VAL A 799 50.78 13.34 2.63
N LEU A 800 49.97 14.05 1.84
CA LEU A 800 50.14 15.49 1.62
C LEU A 800 49.89 16.33 2.89
N ALA A 801 49.01 15.87 3.79
CA ALA A 801 48.79 16.53 5.08
C ALA A 801 49.99 16.38 6.03
N GLY A 802 50.71 15.24 5.99
CA GLY A 802 51.91 14.98 6.79
C GLY A 802 53.21 15.65 6.30
N VAL A 803 53.15 16.46 5.23
CA VAL A 803 54.29 17.14 4.58
C VAL A 803 54.24 18.67 4.78
N ARG A 804 53.24 19.19 5.50
CA ARG A 804 53.06 20.63 5.82
C ARG A 804 53.66 21.05 7.16
#